data_AF-A0A5S9NZM6-F1
#
_entry.id   AF-A0A5S9NZM6-F1
#
_cell.length_a   1.000
_cell.length_b   1.000
_cell.length_c   1.000
_cell.angle_alpha   90.00
_cell.angle_beta   90.00
_cell.angle_gamma   90.00
#
_symmetry.space_group_name_H-M   'P 1'
#
loop_
_entity.id
_entity.type
_entity.pdbx_description
1 polymer ?
#
loop_
_entity_poly.entity_id
_entity_poly.type
_entity_poly.pdbx_seq_one_letter_code
_entity_poly.pdbx_strand_id
1 'polypeptide(L)'
;MSSILPIGPVLRIAGPYVASAGQTTFTYAFALLDAGDLAVETAPADDPDNWSLATLDLDYGLTPAPPHEAGGSVVFLAPRPAGSRVRIVGAAVIANVMDPVPAAAIDSFKLNRMFDRVTIWAQENRRDLDTALDVLRNLGNDGSELAPHLLFSTDFDGNRVWGLAPWKANSSTQIATTGSFTGGGNLSDDRTISLVGDAADTSPLCYYGTNTEGDKGFHPLPEGAVPTTYPTRSLLKASPPPAPGQTAYLSEAGREGRFVWRNGNYSTQIAADIQEGIYIKANSVAASSGAWVRATNGAWNVRWFGAVGDGTTNDAPAFNACASLVPTIGGHIYIPNGEYYFASPWMISNKSITISGSGIKVALLFFAPGLSGIIYATNDMAHNVNIYGISVISMSTTGSQTGISIIFPDNGGSSWKNATIRDVVVDGTDTVSNYRSGNVSQDKARFSNALYVKNVATLSVDNFTGRGKYSENAGRGILIEGWTVDFRIMNSWLSFYDVAIVKHGALEGFNIIGVTGLHCNEFVRVWANSSGTVGTGGVAGYIVNCHSGNVRRGIDIRDFHQFVILNNILYQDGDDIAFYHAYIERSTAIRFIGNHMNGNDNANGTNIHMQSGSFLQVSDNFIWGRFTSVYAAPGTGASIVTGNFCDGSISLDTGSVNANNVPV
;
A
#
# COMPACT_ATOMS: atom_id res chain seq x y z
N MET A 1 -27.75 37.72 -1.53
CA MET A 1 -29.20 37.55 -1.39
C MET A 1 -29.85 38.59 -2.28
N SER A 2 -30.85 38.21 -3.08
CA SER A 2 -31.51 39.19 -3.93
C SER A 2 -32.15 40.28 -3.07
N SER A 3 -32.09 41.53 -3.51
CA SER A 3 -32.83 42.63 -2.87
C SER A 3 -34.34 42.55 -3.09
N ILE A 4 -34.81 41.50 -3.78
CA ILE A 4 -36.18 41.32 -4.26
C ILE A 4 -36.93 40.28 -3.40
N LEU A 5 -36.24 39.43 -2.61
CA LEU A 5 -36.86 38.40 -1.79
C LEU A 5 -36.19 38.30 -0.40
N PRO A 6 -36.53 39.16 0.57
CA PRO A 6 -36.01 39.07 1.93
C PRO A 6 -36.58 37.83 2.65
N ILE A 7 -35.76 36.80 2.84
CA ILE A 7 -36.17 35.54 3.48
C ILE A 7 -36.06 35.70 5.02
N GLY A 8 -37.21 35.81 5.70
CA GLY A 8 -37.30 35.94 7.17
C GLY A 8 -37.27 34.60 7.93
N PRO A 9 -37.18 34.60 9.27
CA PRO A 9 -37.05 33.38 10.10
C PRO A 9 -38.34 32.57 10.26
N VAL A 10 -39.29 32.69 9.33
CA VAL A 10 -40.59 32.01 9.41
C VAL A 10 -40.39 30.51 9.16
N LEU A 11 -40.90 29.68 10.07
CA LEU A 11 -40.97 28.23 9.87
C LEU A 11 -41.75 27.97 8.58
N ARG A 12 -41.11 27.36 7.58
CA ARG A 12 -41.66 27.16 6.24
C ARG A 12 -42.69 26.02 6.22
N ILE A 13 -43.70 26.13 7.05
CA ILE A 13 -44.79 25.17 7.21
C ILE A 13 -46.07 25.93 7.57
N ALA A 14 -47.19 25.49 7.03
CA ALA A 14 -48.51 26.03 7.32
C ALA A 14 -49.50 24.88 7.55
N GLY A 15 -50.36 25.05 8.55
CA GLY A 15 -51.23 23.98 9.05
C GLY A 15 -50.57 23.15 10.17
N PRO A 16 -51.13 21.96 10.50
CA PRO A 16 -52.22 21.30 9.79
C PRO A 16 -53.55 22.05 9.94
N TYR A 17 -54.16 22.40 8.82
CA TYR A 17 -55.50 22.97 8.74
C TYR A 17 -56.54 21.86 8.81
N VAL A 18 -57.69 22.11 9.43
CA VAL A 18 -58.86 21.23 9.34
C VAL A 18 -59.85 21.86 8.38
N ALA A 19 -60.16 21.16 7.28
CA ALA A 19 -61.00 21.69 6.21
C ALA A 19 -62.46 21.84 6.65
N SER A 20 -63.02 23.02 6.40
CA SER A 20 -64.48 23.21 6.46
C SER A 20 -65.15 22.58 5.24
N ALA A 21 -66.44 22.27 5.33
CA ALA A 21 -67.18 21.66 4.23
C ALA A 21 -67.09 22.52 2.96
N GLY A 22 -66.53 21.97 1.89
CA GLY A 22 -66.41 22.66 0.60
C GLY A 22 -65.24 23.63 0.47
N GLN A 23 -64.33 23.68 1.46
CA GLN A 23 -63.18 24.58 1.42
C GLN A 23 -62.16 24.13 0.36
N THR A 24 -61.74 25.04 -0.52
CA THR A 24 -60.74 24.78 -1.57
C THR A 24 -59.42 25.51 -1.33
N THR A 25 -59.40 26.57 -0.51
CA THR A 25 -58.26 27.48 -0.39
C THR A 25 -57.62 27.44 1.00
N PHE A 26 -56.30 27.31 1.03
CA PHE A 26 -55.48 27.27 2.24
C PHE A 26 -54.24 28.16 2.06
N THR A 27 -53.96 29.04 3.01
CA THR A 27 -52.90 30.04 2.89
C THR A 27 -51.57 29.55 3.49
N TYR A 28 -50.46 30.13 3.04
CA TYR A 28 -49.13 29.98 3.64
C TYR A 28 -48.40 31.31 3.62
N ALA A 29 -47.52 31.55 4.59
CA ALA A 29 -46.91 32.86 4.85
C ALA A 29 -45.39 32.88 4.60
N PHE A 30 -44.89 32.06 3.66
CA PHE A 30 -43.47 32.00 3.31
C PHE A 30 -43.25 32.10 1.79
N ALA A 31 -42.09 32.64 1.40
CA ALA A 31 -41.74 32.90 0.01
C ALA A 31 -41.48 31.63 -0.82
N LEU A 32 -41.79 31.65 -2.11
CA LEU A 32 -41.47 30.58 -3.07
C LEU A 32 -40.64 31.13 -4.23
N LEU A 33 -39.59 30.40 -4.63
CA LEU A 33 -38.81 30.71 -5.84
C LEU A 33 -39.40 30.02 -7.06
N ASP A 34 -39.80 28.76 -6.90
CA ASP A 34 -40.40 27.93 -7.94
C ASP A 34 -41.61 27.16 -7.40
N ALA A 35 -42.51 26.72 -8.28
CA ALA A 35 -43.74 26.02 -7.89
C ALA A 35 -43.50 24.66 -7.23
N GLY A 36 -42.37 24.02 -7.55
CA GLY A 36 -41.93 22.77 -6.92
C GLY A 36 -41.23 22.94 -5.57
N ASP A 37 -41.03 24.15 -5.05
CA ASP A 37 -40.38 24.39 -3.75
C ASP A 37 -41.33 24.20 -2.56
N LEU A 38 -42.47 23.54 -2.78
CA LEU A 38 -43.52 23.31 -1.80
C LEU A 38 -44.16 21.95 -2.03
N ALA A 39 -44.46 21.27 -0.93
CA ALA A 39 -45.22 20.03 -0.87
C ALA A 39 -46.54 20.29 -0.13
N VAL A 40 -47.64 19.73 -0.64
CA VAL A 40 -48.94 19.75 0.05
C VAL A 40 -49.29 18.34 0.44
N GLU A 41 -49.58 18.14 1.71
CA GLU A 41 -49.95 16.85 2.25
C GLU A 41 -51.39 16.91 2.77
N THR A 42 -52.12 15.82 2.60
CA THR A 42 -53.48 15.70 3.11
C THR A 42 -53.69 14.39 3.85
N ALA A 43 -54.53 14.45 4.89
CA ALA A 43 -54.97 13.27 5.64
C ALA A 43 -56.51 13.25 5.69
N PRO A 44 -57.15 12.07 5.60
CA PRO A 44 -58.59 11.96 5.68
C PRO A 44 -59.09 12.19 7.13
N ALA A 45 -60.39 12.43 7.30
CA ALA A 45 -60.94 12.80 8.61
C ALA A 45 -61.00 11.62 9.58
N ASP A 46 -61.17 10.40 9.06
CA ASP A 46 -61.25 9.13 9.79
C ASP A 46 -59.88 8.56 10.17
N ASP A 47 -58.82 8.98 9.49
CA ASP A 47 -57.43 8.61 9.79
C ASP A 47 -56.51 9.85 9.70
N PRO A 48 -56.54 10.72 10.72
CA PRO A 48 -55.94 12.06 10.66
C PRO A 48 -54.40 12.06 10.74
N ASP A 49 -53.78 10.89 10.90
CA ASP A 49 -52.33 10.69 10.98
C ASP A 49 -51.77 10.02 9.70
N ASN A 50 -52.64 9.57 8.79
CA ASN A 50 -52.25 8.99 7.51
C ASN A 50 -52.12 10.06 6.41
N TRP A 51 -50.93 10.67 6.38
CA TRP A 51 -50.60 11.75 5.45
C TRP A 51 -50.21 11.22 4.07
N SER A 52 -50.78 11.83 3.02
CA SER A 52 -50.48 11.53 1.62
C SER A 52 -50.15 12.81 0.85
N LEU A 53 -49.24 12.73 -0.13
CA LEU A 53 -48.82 13.87 -0.92
C LEU A 53 -49.84 14.18 -2.02
N ALA A 54 -50.28 15.44 -2.10
CA ALA A 54 -51.05 15.96 -3.23
C ALA A 54 -50.11 16.43 -4.35
N THR A 55 -50.56 16.32 -5.59
CA THR A 55 -49.78 16.61 -6.79
C THR A 55 -50.15 18.00 -7.34
N LEU A 56 -49.14 18.85 -7.55
CA LEU A 56 -49.33 20.18 -8.17
C LEU A 56 -49.89 20.03 -9.59
N ASP A 57 -50.78 20.95 -9.99
CA ASP A 57 -51.52 21.00 -11.27
C ASP A 57 -52.54 19.86 -11.49
N LEU A 58 -52.46 18.77 -10.74
CA LEU A 58 -53.44 17.68 -10.76
C LEU A 58 -54.47 17.81 -9.62
N ASP A 59 -54.00 18.11 -8.42
CA ASP A 59 -54.83 18.18 -7.21
C ASP A 59 -55.03 19.62 -6.73
N TYR A 60 -54.04 20.49 -6.93
CA TYR A 60 -54.06 21.89 -6.51
C TYR A 60 -53.22 22.79 -7.40
N GLY A 61 -53.54 24.09 -7.39
CA GLY A 61 -52.72 25.16 -7.97
C GLY A 61 -52.26 26.16 -6.91
N LEU A 62 -51.35 27.06 -7.30
CA LEU A 62 -50.80 28.11 -6.43
C LEU A 62 -51.21 29.51 -6.89
N THR A 63 -51.63 30.34 -5.93
CA THR A 63 -52.00 31.74 -6.19
C THR A 63 -51.33 32.67 -5.16
N PRO A 64 -50.50 33.65 -5.58
CA PRO A 64 -50.06 33.88 -6.96
C PRO A 64 -49.05 32.82 -7.43
N ALA A 65 -48.83 32.73 -8.75
CA ALA A 65 -47.77 31.89 -9.30
C ALA A 65 -46.39 32.37 -8.79
N PRO A 66 -45.45 31.47 -8.46
CA PRO A 66 -44.08 31.84 -8.08
C PRO A 66 -43.31 32.53 -9.21
N PRO A 67 -42.27 33.34 -8.91
CA PRO A 67 -41.76 33.65 -7.56
C PRO A 67 -42.55 34.75 -6.85
N HIS A 68 -42.71 34.64 -5.52
CA HIS A 68 -43.34 35.68 -4.70
C HIS A 68 -42.84 35.66 -3.24
N GLU A 69 -42.81 36.83 -2.60
CA GLU A 69 -42.19 37.06 -1.27
C GLU A 69 -43.15 36.97 -0.08
N ALA A 70 -44.44 37.29 -0.27
CA ALA A 70 -45.37 37.58 0.83
C ALA A 70 -46.25 36.38 1.26
N GLY A 71 -45.91 35.17 0.82
CA GLY A 71 -46.78 34.00 0.94
C GLY A 71 -47.89 33.97 -0.11
N GLY A 72 -48.68 32.90 -0.09
CA GLY A 72 -49.67 32.62 -1.11
C GLY A 72 -50.74 31.65 -0.63
N SER A 73 -51.50 31.12 -1.57
CA SER A 73 -52.55 30.13 -1.30
C SER A 73 -52.39 28.90 -2.18
N VAL A 74 -52.59 27.73 -1.56
CA VAL A 74 -52.89 26.48 -2.24
C VAL A 74 -54.39 26.45 -2.51
N VAL A 75 -54.77 26.31 -3.78
CA VAL A 75 -56.17 26.21 -4.22
C VAL A 75 -56.39 24.83 -4.82
N PHE A 76 -57.11 23.97 -4.11
CA PHE A 76 -57.46 22.64 -4.60
C PHE A 76 -58.44 22.71 -5.76
N LEU A 77 -58.22 21.87 -6.77
CA LEU A 77 -59.08 21.76 -7.95
C LEU A 77 -60.42 21.07 -7.63
N ALA A 78 -60.49 20.33 -6.52
CA ALA A 78 -61.70 19.77 -5.95
C ALA A 78 -61.88 20.17 -4.47
N PRO A 79 -63.10 20.46 -3.98
CA PRO A 79 -63.32 20.83 -2.59
C PRO A 79 -62.89 19.76 -1.60
N ARG A 80 -62.31 20.17 -0.46
CA ARG A 80 -61.88 19.23 0.58
C ARG A 80 -63.07 18.75 1.43
N PRO A 81 -63.14 17.43 1.74
CA PRO A 81 -64.14 16.90 2.67
C PRO A 81 -64.01 17.53 4.06
N ALA A 82 -65.14 17.78 4.72
CA ALA A 82 -65.17 18.35 6.06
C ALA A 82 -64.39 17.48 7.06
N GLY A 83 -63.53 18.09 7.86
CA GLY A 83 -62.71 17.38 8.86
C GLY A 83 -61.41 16.79 8.32
N SER A 84 -61.21 16.75 6.99
CA SER A 84 -59.92 16.35 6.42
C SER A 84 -58.82 17.36 6.77
N ARG A 85 -57.58 16.90 6.89
CA ARG A 85 -56.44 17.75 7.24
C ARG A 85 -55.61 18.10 6.01
N VAL A 86 -55.07 19.32 5.99
CA VAL A 86 -54.16 19.81 4.96
C VAL A 86 -52.95 20.46 5.62
N ARG A 87 -51.75 20.09 5.19
CA ARG A 87 -50.50 20.69 5.63
C ARG A 87 -49.69 21.11 4.40
N ILE A 88 -49.09 22.29 4.49
CA ILE A 88 -48.31 22.88 3.42
C ILE A 88 -46.88 23.03 3.94
N VAL A 89 -45.92 22.41 3.26
CA VAL A 89 -44.53 22.30 3.72
C VAL A 89 -43.61 22.84 2.64
N GLY A 90 -42.68 23.73 2.98
CA GLY A 90 -41.59 24.10 2.08
C GLY A 90 -40.70 22.89 1.79
N ALA A 91 -40.41 22.65 0.51
CA ALA A 91 -39.69 21.48 0.01
C ALA A 91 -38.73 21.87 -1.14
N ALA A 92 -37.93 22.91 -0.93
CA ALA A 92 -37.02 23.41 -1.95
C ALA A 92 -35.90 22.41 -2.25
N VAL A 93 -35.74 22.06 -3.54
CA VAL A 93 -34.68 21.17 -3.99
C VAL A 93 -33.36 21.94 -4.14
N ILE A 94 -32.24 21.39 -3.68
CA ILE A 94 -30.92 21.94 -4.01
C ILE A 94 -30.65 21.64 -5.49
N ALA A 95 -30.67 22.69 -6.30
CA ALA A 95 -30.33 22.61 -7.72
C ALA A 95 -29.19 23.59 -8.02
N ASN A 96 -28.14 23.10 -8.67
CA ASN A 96 -27.12 23.96 -9.24
C ASN A 96 -27.63 24.49 -10.60
N VAL A 97 -27.89 25.79 -10.69
CA VAL A 97 -28.40 26.44 -11.90
C VAL A 97 -27.30 27.13 -12.72
N MET A 98 -26.04 27.00 -12.30
CA MET A 98 -24.86 27.48 -13.03
C MET A 98 -24.23 26.35 -13.85
N ASP A 99 -24.14 26.53 -15.16
CA ASP A 99 -23.38 25.69 -16.09
C ASP A 99 -21.91 26.16 -16.11
N PRO A 100 -20.88 25.30 -15.96
CA PRO A 100 -19.48 25.72 -15.98
C PRO A 100 -19.04 26.12 -17.40
N VAL A 101 -19.31 27.37 -17.79
CA VAL A 101 -18.81 27.96 -19.03
C VAL A 101 -17.58 28.84 -18.75
N PRO A 102 -16.56 28.90 -19.63
CA PRO A 102 -15.33 29.65 -19.37
C PRO A 102 -15.56 31.17 -19.28
N ALA A 103 -15.17 31.74 -18.13
CA ALA A 103 -14.70 33.10 -17.84
C ALA A 103 -15.42 34.36 -18.38
N ALA A 104 -16.54 34.27 -19.11
CA ALA A 104 -17.28 35.45 -19.56
C ALA A 104 -18.56 35.67 -18.70
N ALA A 105 -18.46 36.59 -17.74
CA ALA A 105 -19.51 37.16 -16.90
C ALA A 105 -20.38 36.16 -16.09
N ILE A 106 -20.02 35.97 -14.81
CA ILE A 106 -20.89 35.32 -13.82
C ILE A 106 -22.22 36.11 -13.75
N ASP A 107 -23.32 35.44 -14.07
CA ASP A 107 -24.65 36.02 -14.01
C ASP A 107 -25.06 36.24 -12.54
N SER A 108 -24.99 37.49 -12.08
CA SER A 108 -25.33 37.87 -10.71
C SER A 108 -26.77 37.52 -10.34
N PHE A 109 -27.69 37.41 -11.31
CA PHE A 109 -29.06 36.99 -11.06
C PHE A 109 -29.11 35.49 -10.72
N LYS A 110 -28.42 34.64 -11.49
CA LYS A 110 -28.32 33.20 -11.20
C LYS A 110 -27.59 32.92 -9.89
N LEU A 111 -26.51 33.67 -9.64
CA LEU A 111 -25.75 33.55 -8.40
C LEU A 111 -26.59 33.95 -7.18
N ASN A 112 -27.31 35.07 -7.23
CA ASN A 112 -28.22 35.47 -6.15
C ASN A 112 -29.35 34.46 -5.95
N ARG A 113 -29.92 33.90 -7.04
CA ARG A 113 -30.95 32.85 -6.96
C ARG A 113 -30.43 31.58 -6.28
N MET A 114 -29.18 31.21 -6.50
CA MET A 114 -28.53 30.10 -5.78
C MET A 114 -28.37 30.39 -4.28
N PHE A 115 -27.91 31.60 -3.93
CA PHE A 115 -27.80 31.99 -2.52
C PHE A 115 -29.15 32.04 -1.80
N ASP A 116 -30.20 32.51 -2.47
CA ASP A 116 -31.56 32.55 -1.92
C ASP A 116 -32.08 31.11 -1.72
N ARG A 117 -31.82 30.18 -2.66
CA ARG A 117 -32.19 28.75 -2.55
C ARG A 117 -31.47 28.03 -1.41
N VAL A 118 -30.18 28.30 -1.20
CA VAL A 118 -29.43 27.77 -0.04
C VAL A 118 -30.00 28.29 1.28
N THR A 119 -30.41 29.56 1.31
CA THR A 119 -31.01 30.17 2.51
C THR A 119 -32.36 29.52 2.85
N ILE A 120 -33.21 29.29 1.84
CA ILE A 120 -34.47 28.57 2.00
C ILE A 120 -34.24 27.16 2.54
N TRP A 121 -33.30 26.41 1.95
CA TRP A 121 -32.98 25.06 2.39
C TRP A 121 -32.49 24.99 3.84
N ALA A 122 -31.65 25.96 4.25
CA ALA A 122 -31.20 26.03 5.64
C ALA A 122 -32.36 26.25 6.63
N GLN A 123 -33.40 26.99 6.24
CA GLN A 123 -34.59 27.19 7.07
C GLN A 123 -35.47 25.94 7.13
N GLU A 124 -35.62 25.22 6.01
CA GLU A 124 -36.37 23.96 5.96
C GLU A 124 -35.67 22.88 6.79
N ASN A 125 -34.35 22.73 6.68
CA ASN A 125 -33.59 21.84 7.54
C ASN A 125 -33.70 22.20 9.02
N ARG A 126 -33.67 23.48 9.36
CA ARG A 126 -33.85 23.91 10.75
C ARG A 126 -35.22 23.49 11.26
N ARG A 127 -36.29 23.73 10.48
CA ARG A 127 -37.65 23.27 10.79
C ARG A 127 -37.70 21.75 10.98
N ASP A 128 -37.09 20.99 10.07
CA ASP A 128 -37.12 19.53 10.09
C ASP A 128 -36.33 18.97 11.27
N LEU A 129 -35.19 19.60 11.61
CA LEU A 129 -34.40 19.27 12.79
C LEU A 129 -35.17 19.60 14.08
N ASP A 130 -35.80 20.78 14.15
CA ASP A 130 -36.61 21.19 15.30
C ASP A 130 -37.82 20.24 15.47
N THR A 131 -38.45 19.81 14.37
CA THR A 131 -39.56 18.83 14.39
C THR A 131 -39.07 17.43 14.79
N ALA A 132 -37.92 16.99 14.28
CA ALA A 132 -37.32 15.70 14.64
C ALA A 132 -36.92 15.68 16.12
N LEU A 133 -36.40 16.79 16.65
CA LEU A 133 -36.11 16.96 18.07
C LEU A 133 -37.38 16.99 18.94
N ASP A 134 -38.47 17.58 18.44
CA ASP A 134 -39.74 17.61 19.17
C ASP A 134 -40.45 16.24 19.17
N VAL A 135 -40.35 15.48 18.07
CA VAL A 135 -40.73 14.06 18.03
C VAL A 135 -39.90 13.26 19.04
N LEU A 136 -38.59 13.49 19.11
CA LEU A 136 -37.72 12.90 20.15
C LEU A 136 -38.13 13.30 21.58
N ARG A 137 -38.66 14.50 21.80
CA ARG A 137 -39.18 14.95 23.11
C ARG A 137 -40.54 14.32 23.45
N ASN A 138 -41.41 14.11 22.47
CA ASN A 138 -42.75 13.55 22.65
C ASN A 138 -42.81 12.02 22.53
N LEU A 139 -41.72 11.35 22.12
CA LEU A 139 -41.55 9.89 22.15
C LEU A 139 -41.39 9.31 23.58
N GLY A 140 -41.61 10.12 24.61
CA GLY A 140 -41.52 9.74 26.03
C GLY A 140 -42.55 8.71 26.53
N ASN A 141 -43.26 7.98 25.66
CA ASN A 141 -44.13 6.86 26.07
C ASN A 141 -43.65 5.47 25.66
N ASP A 142 -42.63 5.32 24.81
CA ASP A 142 -42.02 4.01 24.53
C ASP A 142 -40.49 4.16 24.41
N GLY A 143 -39.83 4.15 25.57
CA GLY A 143 -38.40 4.41 25.72
C GLY A 143 -37.48 3.25 25.32
N SER A 144 -37.65 2.65 24.14
CA SER A 144 -36.80 1.53 23.70
C SER A 144 -35.88 1.81 22.50
N GLU A 145 -35.98 2.94 21.80
CA GLU A 145 -35.29 3.01 20.49
C GLU A 145 -34.17 4.03 20.28
N LEU A 146 -33.89 5.02 21.15
CA LEU A 146 -32.91 6.07 20.78
C LEU A 146 -31.93 6.50 21.88
N ALA A 147 -31.42 5.56 22.68
CA ALA A 147 -30.17 5.77 23.41
C ALA A 147 -29.09 4.91 22.73
N PRO A 148 -28.13 5.46 21.96
CA PRO A 148 -27.24 6.49 22.50
C PRO A 148 -26.51 7.33 21.41
N HIS A 149 -26.96 8.54 21.03
CA HIS A 149 -26.10 9.37 20.15
C HIS A 149 -26.24 10.90 20.25
N LEU A 150 -26.70 11.44 21.38
CA LEU A 150 -26.59 12.86 21.69
C LEU A 150 -25.86 13.07 23.02
N LEU A 151 -24.59 12.65 23.05
CA LEU A 151 -23.62 13.12 24.04
C LEU A 151 -22.90 14.35 23.50
N PHE A 152 -23.56 15.52 23.52
CA PHE A 152 -22.88 16.81 23.54
C PHE A 152 -23.73 17.84 24.28
N SER A 153 -23.54 17.95 25.60
CA SER A 153 -23.52 19.25 26.28
C SER A 153 -22.78 19.13 27.61
N THR A 154 -21.47 19.31 27.57
CA THR A 154 -20.81 19.96 28.70
C THR A 154 -20.92 21.46 28.43
N ASP A 155 -21.83 22.14 29.13
CA ASP A 155 -21.74 23.59 29.28
C ASP A 155 -20.86 23.92 30.49
N PHE A 156 -20.04 24.95 30.31
CA PHE A 156 -18.82 25.26 31.06
C PHE A 156 -19.01 25.73 32.52
N ASP A 157 -20.24 25.81 33.06
CA ASP A 157 -20.49 26.49 34.34
C ASP A 157 -21.22 25.65 35.40
N GLY A 158 -21.13 24.32 35.36
CA GLY A 158 -21.34 23.46 36.54
C GLY A 158 -22.66 23.60 37.30
N ASN A 159 -23.70 24.24 36.74
CA ASN A 159 -24.94 24.54 37.45
C ASN A 159 -26.12 23.74 36.87
N ARG A 160 -26.62 22.79 37.66
CA ARG A 160 -27.81 21.98 37.34
C ARG A 160 -29.05 22.86 37.28
N VAL A 161 -29.63 23.01 36.09
CA VAL A 161 -30.99 23.56 35.94
C VAL A 161 -32.00 22.46 36.27
N TRP A 162 -32.55 22.51 37.47
CA TRP A 162 -33.78 21.81 37.84
C TRP A 162 -34.98 22.63 37.38
N GLY A 163 -35.95 22.02 36.70
CA GLY A 163 -37.27 22.63 36.58
C GLY A 163 -38.16 22.16 35.44
N LEU A 164 -38.52 20.88 35.38
CA LEU A 164 -39.83 20.48 34.84
C LEU A 164 -40.44 19.41 35.78
N ALA A 165 -41.74 19.55 36.02
CA ALA A 165 -42.53 19.02 37.14
C ALA A 165 -42.50 17.48 37.35
N PRO A 166 -42.80 16.97 38.57
CA PRO A 166 -42.71 15.56 38.91
C PRO A 166 -43.93 14.80 38.37
N TRP A 167 -43.76 14.13 37.24
CA TRP A 167 -44.67 13.06 36.85
C TRP A 167 -44.27 11.80 37.61
N LYS A 168 -45.23 11.22 38.33
CA LYS A 168 -45.07 10.08 39.23
C LYS A 168 -44.28 8.94 38.56
N ALA A 169 -43.04 8.74 38.97
CA ALA A 169 -42.32 7.51 38.68
C ALA A 169 -43.05 6.35 39.40
N ASN A 170 -43.44 5.33 38.63
CA ASN A 170 -44.04 4.12 39.17
C ASN A 170 -43.02 3.43 40.09
N SER A 171 -43.30 3.40 41.39
CA SER A 171 -42.38 2.92 42.44
C SER A 171 -42.27 1.41 42.52
N SER A 172 -42.90 0.66 41.62
CA SER A 172 -42.73 -0.79 41.51
C SER A 172 -43.06 -1.29 40.10
N THR A 173 -42.10 -1.29 39.19
CA THR A 173 -42.16 -2.10 37.97
C THR A 173 -41.33 -3.37 38.17
N GLN A 174 -42.01 -4.46 38.47
CA GLN A 174 -41.40 -5.80 38.53
C GLN A 174 -41.32 -6.36 37.10
N ILE A 175 -40.16 -6.82 36.68
CA ILE A 175 -40.01 -7.56 35.42
C ILE A 175 -40.14 -9.05 35.76
N ALA A 176 -41.33 -9.60 35.56
CA ALA A 176 -41.59 -11.03 35.68
C ALA A 176 -41.66 -11.65 34.29
N THR A 177 -40.65 -12.43 33.92
CA THR A 177 -40.65 -13.24 32.69
C THR A 177 -40.80 -14.71 33.05
N THR A 178 -41.41 -15.50 32.17
CA THR A 178 -41.73 -16.91 32.43
C THR A 178 -40.49 -17.85 32.43
N GLY A 179 -39.24 -17.35 32.36
CA GLY A 179 -38.11 -18.28 32.52
C GLY A 179 -36.69 -17.84 32.17
N SER A 180 -36.32 -16.56 32.25
CA SER A 180 -34.90 -16.17 32.09
C SER A 180 -34.45 -14.96 32.91
N PHE A 181 -35.34 -14.04 33.30
CA PHE A 181 -34.97 -12.86 34.10
C PHE A 181 -35.95 -12.61 35.25
N THR A 182 -35.41 -12.32 36.44
CA THR A 182 -36.14 -11.67 37.54
C THR A 182 -35.33 -10.52 38.12
N GLY A 183 -36.03 -9.57 38.72
CA GLY A 183 -35.44 -8.40 39.35
C GLY A 183 -36.32 -7.18 39.15
N GLY A 184 -35.92 -6.10 39.78
CA GLY A 184 -36.65 -4.84 39.80
C GLY A 184 -36.22 -3.97 40.96
N GLY A 185 -36.66 -2.71 40.93
CA GLY A 185 -36.29 -1.69 41.91
C GLY A 185 -36.60 -0.29 41.39
N ASN A 186 -36.38 0.72 42.25
CA ASN A 186 -36.58 2.12 41.90
C ASN A 186 -35.63 2.52 40.75
N LEU A 187 -36.11 3.34 39.80
CA LEU A 187 -35.32 3.84 38.67
C LEU A 187 -34.12 4.70 39.07
N SER A 188 -34.04 5.12 40.35
CA SER A 188 -32.99 5.98 40.88
C SER A 188 -31.78 5.25 41.47
N ASP A 189 -31.80 3.91 41.56
CA ASP A 189 -30.73 3.10 42.17
C ASP A 189 -30.21 2.00 41.21
N ASP A 190 -29.01 1.46 41.48
CA ASP A 190 -28.44 0.34 40.73
C ASP A 190 -29.36 -0.90 40.81
N ARG A 191 -29.77 -1.41 39.65
CA ARG A 191 -30.66 -2.58 39.57
C ARG A 191 -29.84 -3.87 39.47
N THR A 192 -30.01 -4.78 40.42
CA THR A 192 -29.62 -6.18 40.24
C THR A 192 -30.70 -6.89 39.43
N ILE A 193 -30.46 -7.04 38.13
CA ILE A 193 -31.20 -7.98 37.29
C ILE A 193 -30.46 -9.32 37.40
N SER A 194 -31.17 -10.37 37.84
CA SER A 194 -30.60 -11.71 37.99
C SER A 194 -31.26 -12.66 37.02
N LEU A 195 -30.45 -13.50 36.39
CA LEU A 195 -30.93 -14.66 35.66
C LEU A 195 -31.49 -15.66 36.69
N VAL A 196 -32.69 -16.19 36.45
CA VAL A 196 -33.34 -17.14 37.37
C VAL A 196 -33.25 -18.54 36.79
N GLY A 197 -32.59 -19.43 37.52
CA GLY A 197 -32.43 -20.84 37.12
C GLY A 197 -31.16 -21.12 36.31
N ASP A 198 -30.38 -20.09 35.99
CA ASP A 198 -29.12 -20.24 35.26
C ASP A 198 -27.98 -20.59 36.23
N ALA A 199 -27.16 -21.58 35.88
CA ALA A 199 -25.91 -21.84 36.58
C ALA A 199 -24.93 -20.66 36.39
N ALA A 200 -24.46 -20.07 37.50
CA ALA A 200 -23.76 -18.78 37.52
C ALA A 200 -22.24 -18.85 37.22
N ASP A 201 -21.70 -20.03 36.91
CA ASP A 201 -20.26 -20.20 36.72
C ASP A 201 -19.83 -19.79 35.31
N THR A 202 -19.39 -18.53 35.19
CA THR A 202 -18.82 -17.99 33.96
C THR A 202 -17.32 -18.30 33.88
N SER A 203 -16.89 -18.83 32.73
CA SER A 203 -15.49 -19.09 32.37
C SER A 203 -15.29 -18.76 30.89
N PRO A 204 -14.08 -18.40 30.43
CA PRO A 204 -13.77 -18.23 29.01
C PRO A 204 -14.05 -19.47 28.14
N LEU A 205 -14.33 -20.62 28.76
CA LEU A 205 -14.54 -21.92 28.10
C LEU A 205 -16.01 -22.37 28.11
N CYS A 206 -16.96 -21.46 28.30
CA CYS A 206 -18.39 -21.76 28.27
C CYS A 206 -19.11 -21.01 27.13
N TYR A 207 -20.18 -21.59 26.59
CA TYR A 207 -21.16 -20.89 25.76
C TYR A 207 -22.47 -20.72 26.55
N TYR A 208 -23.19 -19.62 26.30
CA TYR A 208 -24.52 -19.41 26.88
C TYR A 208 -25.57 -20.03 25.95
N GLY A 209 -26.41 -20.92 26.47
CA GLY A 209 -27.41 -21.61 25.66
C GLY A 209 -28.28 -22.57 26.47
N THR A 210 -28.95 -23.47 25.78
CA THR A 210 -29.74 -24.56 26.38
C THR A 210 -29.05 -25.89 26.10
N ASN A 211 -28.83 -26.74 27.12
CA ASN A 211 -28.29 -28.09 26.92
C ASN A 211 -29.36 -29.06 26.36
N THR A 212 -28.95 -30.31 26.09
CA THR A 212 -29.84 -31.38 25.59
C THR A 212 -30.90 -31.85 26.59
N GLU A 213 -30.75 -31.49 27.86
CA GLU A 213 -31.69 -31.79 28.95
C GLU A 213 -32.72 -30.66 29.14
N GLY A 214 -32.53 -29.52 28.45
CA GLY A 214 -33.41 -28.35 28.50
C GLY A 214 -33.00 -27.29 29.51
N ASP A 215 -31.87 -27.48 30.21
CA ASP A 215 -31.34 -26.50 31.15
C ASP A 215 -30.70 -25.33 30.42
N LYS A 216 -30.94 -24.11 30.89
CA LYS A 216 -30.36 -22.88 30.36
C LYS A 216 -29.22 -22.41 31.24
N GLY A 217 -28.14 -21.91 30.65
CA GLY A 217 -27.03 -21.30 31.39
C GLY A 217 -25.72 -21.30 30.62
N PHE A 218 -24.63 -21.05 31.35
CA PHE A 218 -23.28 -21.21 30.82
C PHE A 218 -22.90 -22.69 30.84
N HIS A 219 -22.81 -23.29 29.66
CA HIS A 219 -22.42 -24.69 29.49
C HIS A 219 -20.97 -24.75 28.99
N PRO A 220 -20.18 -25.78 29.38
CA PRO A 220 -18.88 -26.02 28.78
C PRO A 220 -19.01 -26.05 27.25
N LEU A 221 -18.05 -25.45 26.55
CA LEU A 221 -17.93 -25.65 25.10
C LEU A 221 -17.95 -27.16 24.81
N PRO A 222 -18.62 -27.62 23.74
CA PRO A 222 -18.69 -29.04 23.40
C PRO A 222 -17.30 -29.68 23.46
N GLU A 223 -17.19 -30.86 24.06
CA GLU A 223 -15.93 -31.58 24.18
C GLU A 223 -15.32 -31.76 22.78
N GLY A 224 -14.19 -31.07 22.53
CA GLY A 224 -13.53 -31.00 21.21
C GLY A 224 -13.61 -29.66 20.47
N ALA A 225 -14.33 -28.65 20.96
CA ALA A 225 -14.44 -27.34 20.31
C ALA A 225 -13.24 -26.40 20.55
N VAL A 226 -12.46 -26.63 21.62
CA VAL A 226 -11.22 -25.89 21.90
C VAL A 226 -10.03 -26.80 21.60
N PRO A 227 -9.12 -26.42 20.68
CA PRO A 227 -7.91 -27.19 20.45
C PRO A 227 -7.15 -27.35 21.77
N THR A 228 -6.78 -28.58 22.11
CA THR A 228 -5.93 -28.82 23.27
C THR A 228 -4.64 -28.03 23.10
N THR A 229 -4.31 -27.18 24.09
CA THR A 229 -3.13 -26.32 24.02
C THR A 229 -1.93 -27.04 24.64
N TYR A 230 -0.83 -27.06 23.90
CA TYR A 230 0.44 -27.67 24.31
C TYR A 230 1.52 -26.58 24.40
N PRO A 231 2.09 -26.33 25.60
CA PRO A 231 3.13 -25.31 25.78
C PRO A 231 4.45 -25.59 25.05
N THR A 232 4.74 -26.85 24.73
CA THR A 232 5.97 -27.25 24.03
C THR A 232 5.69 -28.35 23.03
N ARG A 233 6.53 -28.46 21.99
CA ARG A 233 6.51 -29.56 21.04
C ARG A 233 6.68 -30.90 21.75
N SER A 234 7.54 -30.98 22.77
CA SER A 234 7.70 -32.19 23.58
C SER A 234 6.39 -32.68 24.20
N LEU A 235 5.56 -31.77 24.70
CA LEU A 235 4.24 -32.12 25.24
C LEU A 235 3.25 -32.51 24.13
N LEU A 236 3.27 -31.83 22.97
CA LEU A 236 2.46 -32.22 21.82
C LEU A 236 2.84 -33.61 21.29
N LYS A 237 4.14 -33.94 21.27
CA LYS A 237 4.65 -35.28 20.91
C LYS A 237 4.22 -36.33 21.93
N ALA A 238 4.13 -35.96 23.20
CA ALA A 238 3.67 -36.84 24.27
C ALA A 238 2.13 -36.98 24.35
N SER A 239 1.37 -36.39 23.41
CA SER A 239 -0.09 -36.50 23.42
C SER A 239 -0.55 -37.97 23.35
N PRO A 240 -1.71 -38.31 23.94
CA PRO A 240 -2.39 -39.57 23.66
C PRO A 240 -2.61 -39.76 22.15
N PRO A 241 -2.81 -41.01 21.66
CA PRO A 241 -3.09 -41.27 20.26
C PRO A 241 -4.25 -40.39 19.75
N PRO A 242 -3.98 -39.46 18.83
CA PRO A 242 -4.98 -38.50 18.41
C PRO A 242 -5.95 -39.10 17.36
N ALA A 243 -7.20 -38.63 17.39
CA ALA A 243 -8.21 -39.00 16.41
C ALA A 243 -7.98 -38.27 15.07
N PRO A 244 -8.38 -38.86 13.92
CA PRO A 244 -8.33 -38.19 12.62
C PRO A 244 -9.00 -36.81 12.64
N GLY A 245 -8.29 -35.77 12.18
CA GLY A 245 -8.84 -34.40 12.15
C GLY A 245 -8.83 -33.67 13.49
N GLN A 246 -8.39 -34.31 14.58
CA GLN A 246 -8.20 -33.65 15.86
C GLN A 246 -7.28 -32.44 15.71
N THR A 247 -7.55 -31.37 16.46
CA THR A 247 -6.74 -30.15 16.44
C THR A 247 -6.02 -29.94 17.76
N ALA A 248 -4.82 -29.37 17.69
CA ALA A 248 -4.00 -28.98 18.82
C ALA A 248 -3.45 -27.57 18.58
N TYR A 249 -3.31 -26.77 19.62
CA TYR A 249 -2.63 -25.47 19.54
C TYR A 249 -1.28 -25.57 20.22
N LEU A 250 -0.20 -25.28 19.50
CA LEU A 250 1.13 -25.15 20.08
C LEU A 250 1.30 -23.71 20.55
N SER A 251 1.66 -23.50 21.82
CA SER A 251 1.94 -22.18 22.41
C SER A 251 3.41 -22.00 22.80
N GLU A 252 4.31 -22.81 22.20
CA GLU A 252 5.75 -22.63 22.33
C GLU A 252 6.18 -21.30 21.70
N ALA A 253 6.87 -20.47 22.49
CA ALA A 253 7.25 -19.10 22.09
C ALA A 253 7.97 -19.08 20.73
N GLY A 254 7.46 -18.27 19.79
CA GLY A 254 7.96 -18.15 18.42
C GLY A 254 7.52 -19.25 17.45
N ARG A 255 6.91 -20.33 17.94
CA ARG A 255 6.44 -21.47 17.13
C ARG A 255 4.92 -21.63 17.15
N GLU A 256 4.22 -20.63 17.65
CA GLU A 256 2.80 -20.71 17.95
C GLU A 256 1.97 -21.07 16.71
N GLY A 257 0.89 -21.82 16.92
CA GLY A 257 -0.06 -22.11 15.86
C GLY A 257 -0.78 -23.43 16.00
N ARG A 258 -1.77 -23.62 15.13
CA ARG A 258 -2.64 -24.80 15.12
C ARG A 258 -2.01 -25.94 14.32
N PHE A 259 -2.09 -27.14 14.86
CA PHE A 259 -1.79 -28.40 14.21
C PHE A 259 -3.08 -29.23 14.07
N VAL A 260 -3.15 -30.02 13.00
CA VAL A 260 -4.25 -30.95 12.73
C VAL A 260 -3.65 -32.34 12.56
N TRP A 261 -4.20 -33.32 13.27
CA TRP A 261 -3.78 -34.70 13.11
C TRP A 261 -4.24 -35.24 11.75
N ARG A 262 -3.30 -35.83 11.00
CA ARG A 262 -3.55 -36.44 9.70
C ARG A 262 -3.06 -37.89 9.70
N ASN A 263 -3.95 -38.81 9.31
CA ASN A 263 -3.57 -40.19 9.04
C ASN A 263 -2.84 -40.28 7.70
N GLY A 264 -1.87 -41.19 7.61
CA GLY A 264 -1.10 -41.45 6.40
C GLY A 264 0.38 -41.67 6.70
N ASN A 265 1.15 -41.99 5.65
CA ASN A 265 2.60 -42.14 5.78
C ASN A 265 3.30 -40.78 5.63
N TYR A 266 3.77 -40.25 6.76
CA TYR A 266 4.51 -38.99 6.86
C TYR A 266 6.00 -39.20 7.14
N SER A 267 6.51 -40.42 6.97
CA SER A 267 7.89 -40.77 7.38
C SER A 267 8.95 -39.92 6.67
N THR A 268 8.76 -39.61 5.39
CA THR A 268 9.71 -38.78 4.62
C THR A 268 9.63 -37.31 5.02
N GLN A 269 8.42 -36.78 5.25
CA GLN A 269 8.20 -35.40 5.66
C GLN A 269 8.75 -35.15 7.07
N ILE A 270 8.49 -36.06 8.02
CA ILE A 270 9.04 -35.97 9.37
C ILE A 270 10.57 -36.08 9.35
N ALA A 271 11.14 -36.96 8.53
CA ALA A 271 12.59 -37.07 8.40
C ALA A 271 13.24 -35.81 7.80
N ALA A 272 12.54 -35.13 6.88
CA ALA A 272 13.00 -33.89 6.28
C ALA A 272 12.83 -32.67 7.22
N ASP A 273 11.77 -32.66 8.03
CA ASP A 273 11.46 -31.59 8.98
C ASP A 273 12.11 -31.83 10.35
N ILE A 274 13.44 -31.83 10.38
CA ILE A 274 14.23 -32.06 11.61
C ILE A 274 13.96 -31.02 12.71
N GLN A 275 13.48 -29.83 12.33
CA GLN A 275 13.12 -28.77 13.25
C GLN A 275 11.65 -28.84 13.67
N GLU A 276 10.90 -29.83 13.19
CA GLU A 276 9.48 -30.09 13.47
C GLU A 276 8.61 -28.82 13.35
N GLY A 277 8.88 -28.03 12.31
CA GLY A 277 8.19 -26.77 12.05
C GLY A 277 6.79 -26.98 11.51
N ILE A 278 6.61 -27.96 10.61
CA ILE A 278 5.37 -28.29 9.91
C ILE A 278 4.83 -29.66 10.30
N TYR A 279 5.70 -30.66 10.49
CA TYR A 279 5.35 -32.04 10.78
C TYR A 279 5.91 -32.46 12.14
N ILE A 280 5.03 -32.80 13.07
CA ILE A 280 5.40 -33.30 14.40
C ILE A 280 4.87 -34.73 14.55
N LYS A 281 5.76 -35.67 14.88
CA LYS A 281 5.39 -37.06 15.16
C LYS A 281 4.85 -37.18 16.60
N ALA A 282 3.67 -37.77 16.78
CA ALA A 282 3.25 -38.24 18.11
C ALA A 282 4.09 -39.47 18.53
N ASN A 283 4.62 -39.47 19.75
CA ASN A 283 5.51 -40.54 20.24
C ASN A 283 4.81 -41.90 20.22
N SER A 284 3.52 -41.92 20.56
CA SER A 284 2.65 -43.10 20.62
C SER A 284 2.21 -43.65 19.25
N VAL A 285 2.50 -42.95 18.14
CA VAL A 285 2.07 -43.36 16.80
C VAL A 285 3.26 -43.44 15.83
N ALA A 286 3.29 -44.45 14.97
CA ALA A 286 4.31 -44.58 13.93
C ALA A 286 4.18 -43.47 12.87
N ALA A 287 5.30 -42.97 12.37
CA ALA A 287 5.31 -41.93 11.31
C ALA A 287 4.66 -42.41 10.01
N SER A 288 4.60 -43.72 9.79
CA SER A 288 3.89 -44.36 8.68
C SER A 288 2.36 -44.36 8.82
N SER A 289 1.84 -44.01 10.00
CA SER A 289 0.40 -44.06 10.33
C SER A 289 -0.22 -42.68 10.49
N GLY A 290 0.54 -41.66 10.89
CA GLY A 290 0.07 -40.28 10.90
C GLY A 290 1.06 -39.29 11.51
N ALA A 291 0.71 -38.01 11.42
CA ALA A 291 1.48 -36.90 12.00
C ALA A 291 0.56 -35.73 12.39
N TRP A 292 1.03 -34.92 13.34
CA TRP A 292 0.52 -33.57 13.55
C TRP A 292 1.06 -32.69 12.42
N VAL A 293 0.17 -32.16 11.59
CA VAL A 293 0.52 -31.28 10.46
C VAL A 293 0.07 -29.87 10.77
N ARG A 294 0.98 -28.89 10.68
CA ARG A 294 0.66 -27.48 10.93
C ARG A 294 -0.39 -27.01 9.92
N ALA A 295 -1.44 -26.35 10.42
CA ALA A 295 -2.41 -25.69 9.57
C ALA A 295 -1.83 -24.38 9.05
N THR A 296 -1.51 -24.32 7.75
CA THR A 296 -0.94 -23.14 7.07
C THR A 296 -1.77 -22.78 5.85
N ASN A 297 -2.02 -21.49 5.59
CA ASN A 297 -2.72 -20.99 4.39
C ASN A 297 -1.88 -20.00 3.56
N GLY A 298 -0.56 -20.14 3.57
CA GLY A 298 0.33 -19.22 2.88
C GLY A 298 1.79 -19.44 3.25
N ALA A 299 2.51 -18.33 3.44
CA ALA A 299 3.93 -18.33 3.70
C ALA A 299 4.32 -19.07 4.98
N TRP A 300 5.43 -19.79 4.93
CA TRP A 300 6.00 -20.51 6.06
C TRP A 300 6.92 -19.60 6.87
N ASN A 301 6.60 -19.42 8.14
CA ASN A 301 7.35 -18.55 9.03
C ASN A 301 8.64 -19.26 9.50
N VAL A 302 9.80 -18.63 9.29
CA VAL A 302 11.11 -19.17 9.73
C VAL A 302 11.18 -19.44 11.23
N ARG A 303 10.40 -18.72 12.06
CA ARG A 303 10.36 -18.94 13.51
C ARG A 303 9.73 -20.28 13.89
N TRP A 304 8.84 -20.84 13.05
CA TRP A 304 8.29 -22.19 13.27
C TRP A 304 9.39 -23.25 13.28
N PHE A 305 10.51 -23.00 12.59
CA PHE A 305 11.68 -23.86 12.52
C PHE A 305 12.74 -23.51 13.58
N GLY A 306 12.45 -22.57 14.48
CA GLY A 306 13.32 -22.21 15.60
C GLY A 306 14.21 -21.00 15.40
N ALA A 307 13.97 -20.18 14.37
CA ALA A 307 14.65 -18.89 14.28
C ALA A 307 14.21 -18.00 15.45
N VAL A 308 15.18 -17.38 16.12
CA VAL A 308 14.99 -16.53 17.29
C VAL A 308 14.94 -15.06 16.88
N GLY A 309 15.88 -14.60 16.05
CA GLY A 309 15.91 -13.21 15.57
C GLY A 309 16.30 -12.17 16.63
N ASP A 310 17.25 -12.50 17.50
CA ASP A 310 17.73 -11.66 18.61
C ASP A 310 19.06 -10.91 18.33
N GLY A 311 19.63 -11.10 17.14
CA GLY A 311 20.89 -10.51 16.69
C GLY A 311 22.16 -11.27 17.15
N THR A 312 22.01 -12.39 17.85
CA THR A 312 23.12 -13.14 18.47
C THR A 312 23.05 -14.65 18.24
N THR A 313 21.86 -15.24 18.30
CA THR A 313 21.63 -16.66 18.06
C THR A 313 21.82 -16.98 16.58
N ASN A 314 22.54 -18.07 16.27
CA ASN A 314 22.70 -18.49 14.88
C ASN A 314 21.38 -19.08 14.35
N ASP A 315 20.70 -18.30 13.51
CA ASP A 315 19.40 -18.61 12.90
C ASP A 315 19.52 -19.39 11.58
N ALA A 316 20.74 -19.49 11.02
CA ALA A 316 20.97 -20.18 9.75
C ALA A 316 20.38 -21.61 9.70
N PRO A 317 20.46 -22.45 10.76
CA PRO A 317 19.85 -23.78 10.74
C PRO A 317 18.33 -23.77 10.55
N ALA A 318 17.62 -22.82 11.16
CA ALA A 318 16.16 -22.71 11.05
C ALA A 318 15.74 -22.26 9.64
N PHE A 319 16.46 -21.30 9.07
CA PHE A 319 16.24 -20.82 7.70
C PHE A 319 16.52 -21.90 6.66
N ASN A 320 17.62 -22.64 6.82
CA ASN A 320 17.96 -23.76 5.95
C ASN A 320 16.91 -24.88 6.04
N ALA A 321 16.46 -25.24 7.24
CA ALA A 321 15.40 -26.25 7.41
C ALA A 321 14.09 -25.83 6.71
N CYS A 322 13.68 -24.57 6.86
CA CYS A 322 12.52 -24.02 6.18
C CYS A 322 12.68 -24.09 4.65
N ALA A 323 13.82 -23.60 4.13
CA ALA A 323 14.10 -23.57 2.69
C ALA A 323 14.22 -24.96 2.05
N SER A 324 14.75 -25.94 2.78
CA SER A 324 14.81 -27.33 2.32
C SER A 324 13.42 -27.95 2.23
N LEU A 325 12.55 -27.70 3.21
CA LEU A 325 11.25 -28.35 3.33
C LEU A 325 10.17 -27.75 2.42
N VAL A 326 10.21 -26.46 2.08
CA VAL A 326 9.21 -25.87 1.18
C VAL A 326 9.15 -26.59 -0.18
N PRO A 327 7.94 -26.76 -0.78
CA PRO A 327 7.78 -27.51 -2.03
C PRO A 327 8.60 -26.97 -3.19
N THR A 328 9.06 -27.86 -4.08
CA THR A 328 9.89 -27.51 -5.24
C THR A 328 9.15 -26.72 -6.32
N ILE A 329 7.86 -26.99 -6.50
CA ILE A 329 6.98 -26.34 -7.48
C ILE A 329 6.53 -24.93 -7.08
N GLY A 330 6.92 -24.46 -5.89
CA GLY A 330 6.51 -23.16 -5.35
C GLY A 330 6.49 -23.17 -3.84
N GLY A 331 7.39 -22.39 -3.24
CA GLY A 331 7.46 -22.15 -1.81
C GLY A 331 7.37 -20.66 -1.49
N HIS A 332 6.83 -20.34 -0.32
CA HIS A 332 6.82 -18.98 0.20
C HIS A 332 7.34 -19.00 1.63
N ILE A 333 8.47 -18.34 1.87
CA ILE A 333 9.08 -18.18 3.19
C ILE A 333 8.80 -16.77 3.71
N TYR A 334 8.29 -16.68 4.92
CA TYR A 334 8.06 -15.43 5.62
C TYR A 334 9.07 -15.22 6.75
N ILE A 335 9.65 -14.02 6.77
CA ILE A 335 10.63 -13.58 7.77
C ILE A 335 9.97 -12.46 8.58
N PRO A 336 9.49 -12.77 9.80
CA PRO A 336 8.89 -11.75 10.66
C PRO A 336 9.95 -10.77 11.13
N ASN A 337 9.52 -9.71 11.82
CA ASN A 337 10.42 -8.71 12.39
C ASN A 337 11.47 -9.38 13.28
N GLY A 338 12.69 -8.85 13.27
CA GLY A 338 13.78 -9.42 14.07
C GLY A 338 15.13 -9.22 13.42
N GLU A 339 16.15 -9.55 14.19
CA GLU A 339 17.55 -9.48 13.80
C GLU A 339 18.11 -10.89 13.73
N TYR A 340 18.19 -11.46 12.54
CA TYR A 340 18.58 -12.85 12.35
C TYR A 340 20.06 -12.95 12.09
N TYR A 341 20.81 -13.66 12.93
CA TYR A 341 22.26 -13.82 12.77
C TYR A 341 22.59 -15.11 12.02
N PHE A 342 23.44 -15.02 11.01
CA PHE A 342 23.85 -16.13 10.15
C PHE A 342 25.35 -16.38 10.28
N ALA A 343 25.71 -17.56 10.80
CA ALA A 343 27.09 -18.06 10.80
C ALA A 343 27.48 -18.80 9.50
N SER A 344 26.56 -18.88 8.53
CA SER A 344 26.79 -19.43 7.18
C SER A 344 25.92 -18.70 6.15
N PRO A 345 26.26 -18.71 4.84
CA PRO A 345 25.36 -18.17 3.81
C PRO A 345 24.01 -18.88 3.83
N TRP A 346 22.96 -18.20 3.37
CA TRP A 346 21.65 -18.85 3.21
C TRP A 346 21.52 -19.35 1.78
N MET A 347 21.65 -20.67 1.59
CA MET A 347 21.63 -21.30 0.28
C MET A 347 20.26 -21.89 -0.04
N ILE A 348 19.76 -21.60 -1.24
CA ILE A 348 18.50 -22.11 -1.78
C ILE A 348 18.77 -22.60 -3.21
N SER A 349 18.28 -23.78 -3.56
CA SER A 349 18.54 -24.35 -4.88
C SER A 349 17.39 -25.16 -5.47
N ASN A 350 17.33 -25.17 -6.81
CA ASN A 350 16.47 -26.04 -7.62
C ASN A 350 14.97 -26.00 -7.21
N LYS A 351 14.45 -24.80 -6.96
CA LYS A 351 13.02 -24.60 -6.68
C LYS A 351 12.54 -23.19 -6.97
N SER A 352 11.25 -23.05 -7.25
CA SER A 352 10.60 -21.74 -7.26
C SER A 352 10.38 -21.26 -5.83
N ILE A 353 10.81 -20.03 -5.53
CA ILE A 353 10.79 -19.51 -4.16
C ILE A 353 10.36 -18.05 -4.11
N THR A 354 9.50 -17.75 -3.15
CA THR A 354 9.21 -16.40 -2.69
C THR A 354 9.74 -16.22 -1.27
N ILE A 355 10.56 -15.19 -1.06
CA ILE A 355 11.09 -14.78 0.23
C ILE A 355 10.50 -13.42 0.53
N SER A 356 9.75 -13.32 1.62
CA SER A 356 9.12 -12.08 2.06
C SER A 356 9.50 -11.78 3.50
N GLY A 357 9.92 -10.55 3.76
CA GLY A 357 10.05 -10.04 5.12
C GLY A 357 8.90 -9.14 5.51
N SER A 358 8.86 -8.82 6.81
CA SER A 358 7.92 -7.84 7.40
C SER A 358 8.21 -6.38 7.04
N GLY A 359 9.31 -6.09 6.34
CA GLY A 359 9.68 -4.75 5.88
C GLY A 359 11.19 -4.51 5.89
N ILE A 360 11.64 -3.57 5.04
CA ILE A 360 13.03 -3.07 5.08
C ILE A 360 13.34 -2.48 6.45
N LYS A 361 14.56 -2.71 6.95
CA LYS A 361 15.01 -2.33 8.30
C LYS A 361 14.17 -2.95 9.45
N VAL A 362 13.26 -3.88 9.17
CA VAL A 362 12.43 -4.60 10.16
C VAL A 362 12.77 -6.09 10.19
N ALA A 363 12.87 -6.74 9.03
CA ALA A 363 13.43 -8.08 8.88
C ALA A 363 14.91 -7.97 8.48
N LEU A 364 15.80 -8.00 9.47
CA LEU A 364 17.24 -7.77 9.31
C LEU A 364 18.00 -9.10 9.32
N LEU A 365 18.74 -9.41 8.27
CA LEU A 365 19.55 -10.63 8.16
C LEU A 365 21.03 -10.24 8.22
N PHE A 366 21.68 -10.54 9.33
CA PHE A 366 23.09 -10.23 9.57
C PHE A 366 23.95 -11.45 9.25
N PHE A 367 24.84 -11.32 8.27
CA PHE A 367 25.77 -12.37 7.89
C PHE A 367 27.14 -12.12 8.51
N ALA A 368 27.69 -13.13 9.19
CA ALA A 368 28.99 -13.05 9.83
C ALA A 368 30.12 -12.66 8.85
N PRO A 369 31.26 -12.15 9.35
CA PRO A 369 32.38 -11.74 8.49
C PRO A 369 32.81 -12.83 7.51
N GLY A 370 33.14 -12.42 6.27
CA GLY A 370 33.61 -13.32 5.21
C GLY A 370 32.51 -14.12 4.49
N LEU A 371 31.23 -13.92 4.82
CA LEU A 371 30.11 -14.65 4.22
C LEU A 371 29.38 -13.84 3.14
N SER A 372 28.95 -14.54 2.09
CA SER A 372 27.89 -14.06 1.21
C SER A 372 26.53 -14.16 1.92
N GLY A 373 25.56 -13.36 1.50
CA GLY A 373 24.22 -13.36 2.06
C GLY A 373 23.35 -14.49 1.53
N ILE A 374 22.36 -14.13 0.72
CA ILE A 374 21.41 -15.06 0.12
C ILE A 374 21.98 -15.57 -1.20
N ILE A 375 22.06 -16.88 -1.37
CA ILE A 375 22.51 -17.51 -2.61
C ILE A 375 21.40 -18.40 -3.14
N TYR A 376 20.84 -17.99 -4.28
CA TYR A 376 19.97 -18.82 -5.09
C TYR A 376 20.74 -19.36 -6.29
N ALA A 377 20.74 -20.69 -6.47
CA ALA A 377 21.34 -21.34 -7.63
C ALA A 377 20.49 -22.52 -8.11
N THR A 378 20.29 -22.62 -9.41
CA THR A 378 19.58 -23.77 -10.01
C THR A 378 20.40 -24.41 -11.13
N ASN A 379 20.17 -25.69 -11.38
CA ASN A 379 20.70 -26.43 -12.53
C ASN A 379 19.69 -26.59 -13.68
N ASP A 380 18.46 -26.12 -13.50
CA ASP A 380 17.40 -26.11 -14.51
C ASP A 380 16.81 -24.70 -14.70
N MET A 381 15.91 -24.56 -15.68
CA MET A 381 15.32 -23.27 -16.08
C MET A 381 13.86 -23.08 -15.62
N ALA A 382 13.33 -24.00 -14.81
CA ALA A 382 11.89 -24.09 -14.52
C ALA A 382 11.44 -23.26 -13.32
N HIS A 383 12.29 -22.37 -12.80
CA HIS A 383 12.07 -21.72 -11.51
C HIS A 383 11.95 -20.21 -11.58
N ASN A 384 11.19 -19.67 -10.62
CA ASN A 384 11.04 -18.24 -10.38
C ASN A 384 11.53 -17.88 -8.98
N VAL A 385 12.13 -16.69 -8.85
CA VAL A 385 12.68 -16.20 -7.58
C VAL A 385 12.11 -14.83 -7.28
N ASN A 386 11.43 -14.70 -6.14
CA ASN A 386 10.93 -13.41 -5.67
C ASN A 386 11.50 -13.12 -4.28
N ILE A 387 12.09 -11.96 -4.08
CA ILE A 387 12.66 -11.53 -2.80
C ILE A 387 12.16 -10.13 -2.48
N TYR A 388 11.54 -9.95 -1.31
CA TYR A 388 11.04 -8.64 -0.92
C TYR A 388 10.91 -8.37 0.57
N GLY A 389 10.94 -7.09 0.94
CA GLY A 389 10.64 -6.61 2.28
C GLY A 389 11.67 -7.01 3.34
N ILE A 390 12.95 -7.12 2.96
CA ILE A 390 14.03 -7.55 3.85
C ILE A 390 15.24 -6.61 3.79
N SER A 391 16.15 -6.77 4.75
CA SER A 391 17.47 -6.17 4.70
C SER A 391 18.56 -7.21 4.89
N VAL A 392 19.55 -7.21 4.01
CA VAL A 392 20.69 -8.13 3.99
C VAL A 392 21.93 -7.35 4.39
N ILE A 393 22.50 -7.68 5.54
CA ILE A 393 23.54 -6.89 6.19
C ILE A 393 24.82 -7.71 6.26
N SER A 394 25.89 -7.22 5.65
CA SER A 394 27.22 -7.79 5.85
C SER A 394 27.78 -7.35 7.19
N MET A 395 28.35 -8.29 7.94
CA MET A 395 29.24 -7.99 9.06
C MET A 395 30.73 -8.05 8.69
N SER A 396 31.04 -8.19 7.41
CA SER A 396 32.41 -8.39 6.94
C SER A 396 33.16 -7.09 6.78
N THR A 397 34.29 -6.92 7.47
CA THR A 397 35.20 -5.76 7.27
C THR A 397 36.06 -5.88 6.01
N THR A 398 36.03 -7.03 5.33
CA THR A 398 36.75 -7.31 4.07
C THR A 398 35.79 -8.01 3.09
N GLY A 399 35.57 -7.47 1.91
CA GLY A 399 34.39 -7.74 1.09
C GLY A 399 34.59 -8.29 -0.32
N SER A 400 34.98 -9.55 -0.51
CA SER A 400 34.81 -10.20 -1.81
C SER A 400 33.41 -10.83 -2.00
N GLN A 401 32.57 -10.80 -0.98
CA GLN A 401 31.30 -11.52 -0.91
C GLN A 401 30.13 -10.77 -1.52
N THR A 402 29.08 -11.48 -1.89
CA THR A 402 27.87 -10.90 -2.49
C THR A 402 26.71 -10.91 -1.50
N GLY A 403 25.92 -9.83 -1.46
CA GLY A 403 24.72 -9.75 -0.63
C GLY A 403 23.64 -10.72 -1.07
N ILE A 404 23.19 -10.58 -2.32
CA ILE A 404 22.20 -11.48 -2.93
C ILE A 404 22.72 -11.98 -4.27
N SER A 405 22.75 -13.30 -4.45
CA SER A 405 23.13 -13.95 -5.72
C SER A 405 21.95 -14.75 -6.27
N ILE A 406 21.61 -14.55 -7.55
CA ILE A 406 20.60 -15.33 -8.28
C ILE A 406 21.24 -15.86 -9.57
N ILE A 407 21.41 -17.18 -9.63
CA ILE A 407 22.15 -17.83 -10.71
C ILE A 407 21.29 -18.93 -11.34
N PHE A 408 21.02 -18.78 -12.62
CA PHE A 408 20.44 -19.81 -13.48
C PHE A 408 21.52 -20.43 -14.37
N PRO A 409 21.33 -21.66 -14.87
CA PRO A 409 22.26 -22.25 -15.82
C PRO A 409 22.33 -21.42 -17.10
N ASP A 410 23.50 -21.44 -17.75
CA ASP A 410 23.70 -20.79 -19.04
C ASP A 410 22.71 -21.38 -20.06
N ASN A 411 22.03 -20.51 -20.80
CA ASN A 411 21.19 -20.89 -21.93
C ASN A 411 21.29 -19.80 -23.00
N GLY A 412 21.61 -20.16 -24.23
CA GLY A 412 21.52 -19.20 -25.33
C GLY A 412 20.06 -18.86 -25.59
N GLY A 413 19.70 -17.57 -25.47
CA GLY A 413 18.35 -17.06 -25.78
C GLY A 413 17.44 -16.78 -24.58
N SER A 414 16.29 -16.15 -24.86
CA SER A 414 15.27 -15.76 -23.86
C SER A 414 14.37 -16.95 -23.50
N SER A 415 14.75 -17.70 -22.47
CA SER A 415 13.89 -18.72 -21.82
C SER A 415 13.33 -18.13 -20.52
N TRP A 416 12.02 -18.24 -20.28
CA TRP A 416 11.31 -17.59 -19.18
C TRP A 416 11.89 -17.97 -17.81
N LYS A 417 12.68 -17.06 -17.22
CA LYS A 417 13.33 -17.19 -15.91
C LYS A 417 13.12 -15.85 -15.21
N ASN A 418 12.25 -15.82 -14.21
CA ASN A 418 11.85 -14.57 -13.59
C ASN A 418 12.51 -14.39 -12.24
N ALA A 419 13.20 -13.27 -12.07
CA ALA A 419 13.68 -12.83 -10.77
C ALA A 419 13.09 -11.46 -10.45
N THR A 420 12.38 -11.36 -9.33
CA THR A 420 11.88 -10.09 -8.80
C THR A 420 12.53 -9.78 -7.48
N ILE A 421 13.19 -8.63 -7.39
CA ILE A 421 13.74 -8.08 -6.16
C ILE A 421 13.03 -6.76 -5.92
N ARG A 422 12.31 -6.63 -4.82
CA ARG A 422 11.60 -5.37 -4.48
C ARG A 422 11.68 -5.03 -3.01
N ASP A 423 11.77 -3.75 -2.67
CA ASP A 423 11.78 -3.31 -1.27
C ASP A 423 12.89 -4.04 -0.47
N VAL A 424 14.12 -3.95 -0.96
CA VAL A 424 15.28 -4.63 -0.36
C VAL A 424 16.37 -3.62 -0.07
N VAL A 425 16.96 -3.74 1.12
CA VAL A 425 18.18 -3.02 1.49
C VAL A 425 19.33 -4.02 1.58
N VAL A 426 20.42 -3.74 0.89
CA VAL A 426 21.71 -4.42 1.07
C VAL A 426 22.70 -3.41 1.64
N ASP A 427 23.28 -3.72 2.78
CA ASP A 427 24.03 -2.75 3.59
C ASP A 427 25.13 -3.44 4.41
N GLY A 428 25.82 -2.64 5.21
CA GLY A 428 27.04 -3.01 5.90
C GLY A 428 27.15 -2.49 7.33
N THR A 429 27.76 -3.28 8.21
CA THR A 429 28.15 -2.90 9.59
C THR A 429 29.27 -3.80 10.07
N ASP A 430 30.05 -3.43 11.07
CA ASP A 430 31.01 -4.34 11.72
C ASP A 430 30.37 -5.20 12.83
N THR A 431 29.32 -4.70 13.48
CA THR A 431 28.53 -5.41 14.48
C THR A 431 27.05 -5.06 14.39
N VAL A 432 26.19 -5.94 14.93
CA VAL A 432 24.75 -5.67 15.07
C VAL A 432 24.49 -4.40 15.91
N SER A 433 25.20 -4.24 17.04
CA SER A 433 25.05 -3.05 17.90
C SER A 433 25.40 -1.74 17.17
N ASN A 434 26.44 -1.76 16.34
CA ASN A 434 26.84 -0.58 15.57
C ASN A 434 25.80 -0.19 14.53
N TYR A 435 25.14 -1.17 13.92
CA TYR A 435 24.03 -0.91 13.00
C TYR A 435 22.82 -0.26 13.71
N ARG A 436 22.54 -0.65 14.96
CA ARG A 436 21.49 -0.03 15.80
C ARG A 436 21.80 1.43 16.16
N SER A 437 23.07 1.75 16.37
CA SER A 437 23.52 3.10 16.78
C SER A 437 23.46 4.16 15.68
N GLY A 438 23.09 3.78 14.45
CA GLY A 438 22.64 4.70 13.40
C GLY A 438 23.72 5.50 12.64
N ASN A 439 25.00 5.44 13.03
CA ASN A 439 25.98 6.42 12.52
C ASN A 439 27.34 5.87 12.05
N VAL A 440 27.50 4.56 11.85
CA VAL A 440 28.80 3.94 11.45
C VAL A 440 28.75 3.07 10.19
N SER A 441 27.57 2.87 9.59
CA SER A 441 27.38 2.05 8.38
C SER A 441 27.98 2.67 7.11
N GLN A 442 28.17 4.00 7.07
CA GLN A 442 28.50 4.69 5.83
C GLN A 442 29.92 4.40 5.32
N ASP A 443 30.87 4.03 6.19
CA ASP A 443 32.28 3.86 5.82
C ASP A 443 32.91 2.48 6.04
N LYS A 444 32.20 1.51 6.65
CA LYS A 444 32.79 0.20 6.98
C LYS A 444 31.84 -0.99 6.81
N ALA A 445 32.48 -2.13 6.52
CA ALA A 445 31.99 -3.50 6.35
C ALA A 445 30.99 -3.76 5.21
N ARG A 446 31.39 -4.48 4.14
CA ARG A 446 30.70 -4.41 2.84
C ARG A 446 30.74 -5.69 2.00
N PHE A 447 29.68 -5.90 1.23
CA PHE A 447 29.70 -6.82 0.09
C PHE A 447 30.47 -6.20 -1.10
N SER A 448 31.16 -7.02 -1.89
CA SER A 448 31.70 -6.62 -3.20
C SER A 448 30.58 -6.33 -4.18
N ASN A 449 29.52 -7.13 -4.15
CA ASN A 449 28.32 -6.94 -4.98
C ASN A 449 27.09 -6.88 -4.07
N ALA A 450 26.25 -5.86 -4.20
CA ALA A 450 24.97 -5.86 -3.47
C ALA A 450 24.05 -6.96 -4.01
N LEU A 451 23.91 -6.99 -5.34
CA LEU A 451 23.10 -7.93 -6.08
C LEU A 451 23.91 -8.47 -7.25
N TYR A 452 24.01 -9.79 -7.37
CA TYR A 452 24.56 -10.50 -8.51
C TYR A 452 23.48 -11.33 -9.18
N VAL A 453 23.27 -11.11 -10.47
CA VAL A 453 22.30 -11.86 -11.28
C VAL A 453 22.96 -12.41 -12.53
N LYS A 454 22.75 -13.70 -12.79
CA LYS A 454 23.29 -14.36 -13.98
C LYS A 454 22.24 -15.23 -14.67
N ASN A 455 22.12 -15.06 -15.99
CA ASN A 455 21.24 -15.80 -16.91
C ASN A 455 19.74 -15.71 -16.59
N VAL A 456 19.23 -14.52 -16.26
CA VAL A 456 17.81 -14.28 -15.98
C VAL A 456 17.14 -13.57 -17.15
N ALA A 457 16.12 -14.17 -17.76
CA ALA A 457 15.47 -13.58 -18.94
C ALA A 457 14.44 -12.49 -18.61
N THR A 458 14.00 -12.36 -17.36
CA THR A 458 13.13 -11.24 -16.94
C THR A 458 13.47 -10.86 -15.50
N LEU A 459 14.44 -9.95 -15.36
CA LEU A 459 14.85 -9.42 -14.07
C LEU A 459 14.11 -8.11 -13.78
N SER A 460 13.42 -8.05 -12.65
CA SER A 460 12.81 -6.82 -12.12
C SER A 460 13.46 -6.46 -10.79
N VAL A 461 14.14 -5.32 -10.73
CA VAL A 461 14.65 -4.72 -9.49
C VAL A 461 13.90 -3.40 -9.27
N ASP A 462 13.24 -3.25 -8.13
CA ASP A 462 12.45 -2.05 -7.81
C ASP A 462 12.62 -1.67 -6.34
N ASN A 463 12.72 -0.37 -6.03
CA ASN A 463 12.91 0.11 -4.66
C ASN A 463 14.06 -0.63 -3.93
N PHE A 464 15.18 -0.82 -4.62
CA PHE A 464 16.37 -1.48 -4.08
C PHE A 464 17.36 -0.43 -3.58
N THR A 465 17.80 -0.59 -2.33
CA THR A 465 18.88 0.24 -1.77
C THR A 465 20.11 -0.63 -1.60
N GLY A 466 21.18 -0.31 -2.30
CA GLY A 466 22.47 -0.95 -2.11
C GLY A 466 23.48 0.05 -1.57
N ARG A 467 24.11 -0.29 -0.44
CA ARG A 467 25.20 0.47 0.17
C ARG A 467 26.42 -0.41 0.35
N GLY A 468 27.53 -0.01 -0.23
CA GLY A 468 28.81 -0.50 0.23
C GLY A 468 30.06 -0.11 -0.56
N LYS A 469 31.21 0.00 0.10
CA LYS A 469 32.51 0.39 -0.47
C LYS A 469 33.60 -0.58 -0.01
N TYR A 470 33.64 -1.76 -0.64
CA TYR A 470 34.65 -2.78 -0.35
C TYR A 470 36.07 -2.25 -0.59
N SER A 471 36.32 -1.71 -1.78
CA SER A 471 37.59 -1.11 -2.21
C SER A 471 37.37 -0.31 -3.48
N GLU A 472 38.39 0.44 -3.89
CA GLU A 472 38.26 1.36 -5.02
C GLU A 472 37.98 0.68 -6.37
N ASN A 473 38.33 -0.60 -6.48
CA ASN A 473 38.45 -1.29 -7.76
C ASN A 473 37.53 -2.51 -7.90
N ALA A 474 36.65 -2.76 -6.92
CA ALA A 474 35.85 -4.00 -6.91
C ALA A 474 34.43 -3.87 -6.35
N GLY A 475 34.04 -2.73 -5.75
CA GLY A 475 32.71 -2.55 -5.17
C GLY A 475 31.66 -2.22 -6.23
N ARG A 476 30.73 -3.15 -6.50
CA ARG A 476 29.64 -3.00 -7.47
C ARG A 476 28.28 -3.04 -6.78
N GLY A 477 27.34 -2.22 -7.23
CA GLY A 477 25.98 -2.27 -6.71
C GLY A 477 25.22 -3.46 -7.24
N ILE A 478 24.83 -3.38 -8.51
CA ILE A 478 24.12 -4.45 -9.21
C ILE A 478 25.03 -4.96 -10.33
N LEU A 479 25.47 -6.22 -10.22
CA LEU A 479 26.25 -6.90 -11.24
C LEU A 479 25.35 -7.89 -12.00
N ILE A 480 25.23 -7.69 -13.30
CA ILE A 480 24.41 -8.50 -14.19
C ILE A 480 25.30 -9.15 -15.25
N GLU A 481 25.24 -10.47 -15.35
CA GLU A 481 26.08 -11.24 -16.26
C GLU A 481 25.31 -12.28 -17.08
N GLY A 482 25.98 -12.83 -18.08
CA GLY A 482 25.47 -13.91 -18.92
C GLY A 482 24.30 -13.46 -19.79
N TRP A 483 23.39 -14.39 -20.07
CA TRP A 483 22.15 -14.16 -20.82
C TRP A 483 21.07 -13.60 -19.91
N THR A 484 21.38 -12.49 -19.23
CA THR A 484 20.42 -11.72 -18.47
C THR A 484 19.89 -10.58 -19.34
N VAL A 485 18.64 -10.71 -19.77
CA VAL A 485 17.96 -9.87 -20.78
C VAL A 485 16.59 -9.46 -20.28
N ASP A 486 15.90 -8.59 -21.01
CA ASP A 486 14.58 -8.04 -20.71
C ASP A 486 14.44 -7.56 -19.27
N PHE A 487 15.48 -6.86 -18.78
CA PHE A 487 15.58 -6.45 -17.39
C PHE A 487 15.17 -5.01 -17.16
N ARG A 488 14.66 -4.74 -15.95
CA ARG A 488 14.36 -3.39 -15.47
C ARG A 488 14.91 -3.18 -14.07
N ILE A 489 15.52 -2.02 -13.86
CA ILE A 489 15.98 -1.51 -12.56
C ILE A 489 15.32 -0.16 -12.34
N MET A 490 14.54 -0.03 -11.28
CA MET A 490 13.67 1.12 -11.05
C MET A 490 13.76 1.63 -9.62
N ASN A 491 13.58 2.94 -9.43
CA ASN A 491 13.38 3.59 -8.13
C ASN A 491 14.43 3.19 -7.08
N SER A 492 15.66 2.96 -7.52
CA SER A 492 16.69 2.34 -6.70
C SER A 492 17.76 3.35 -6.32
N TRP A 493 18.38 3.15 -5.16
CA TRP A 493 19.46 3.99 -4.66
C TRP A 493 20.70 3.14 -4.44
N LEU A 494 21.82 3.52 -5.06
CA LEU A 494 23.04 2.74 -5.08
C LEU A 494 24.21 3.63 -4.70
N SER A 495 25.02 3.18 -3.74
CA SER A 495 26.29 3.82 -3.43
C SER A 495 27.38 2.78 -3.27
N PHE A 496 28.17 2.64 -4.34
CA PHE A 496 29.24 1.66 -4.46
C PHE A 496 30.48 2.23 -5.13
N TYR A 497 31.65 1.97 -4.59
CA TYR A 497 32.84 2.70 -5.01
C TYR A 497 33.24 2.49 -6.48
N ASP A 498 33.22 1.27 -7.03
CA ASP A 498 33.60 1.05 -8.44
C ASP A 498 32.43 1.40 -9.37
N VAL A 499 31.38 0.57 -9.42
CA VAL A 499 30.25 0.81 -10.33
C VAL A 499 28.91 0.62 -9.66
N ALA A 500 27.96 1.54 -9.83
CA ALA A 500 26.61 1.33 -9.31
C ALA A 500 25.88 0.19 -10.06
N ILE A 501 25.89 0.17 -11.39
CA ILE A 501 25.28 -0.89 -12.21
C ILE A 501 26.25 -1.37 -13.28
N VAL A 502 26.51 -2.69 -13.30
CA VAL A 502 27.31 -3.35 -14.32
C VAL A 502 26.46 -4.35 -15.09
N LYS A 503 26.47 -4.25 -16.42
CA LYS A 503 25.98 -5.29 -17.31
C LYS A 503 27.11 -5.81 -18.19
N HIS A 504 27.39 -7.10 -18.07
CA HIS A 504 28.37 -7.83 -18.88
C HIS A 504 27.70 -8.98 -19.66
N GLY A 505 28.14 -9.22 -20.90
CA GLY A 505 27.61 -10.29 -21.75
C GLY A 505 26.34 -9.93 -22.53
N ALA A 506 25.64 -10.92 -23.10
CA ALA A 506 24.50 -10.71 -24.01
C ALA A 506 23.43 -9.76 -23.45
N LEU A 507 22.94 -8.84 -24.28
CA LEU A 507 21.98 -7.81 -23.88
C LEU A 507 20.87 -7.70 -24.93
N GLU A 508 19.64 -7.72 -24.46
CA GLU A 508 18.41 -7.49 -25.22
C GLU A 508 17.44 -6.89 -24.20
N GLY A 509 16.73 -5.81 -24.58
CA GLY A 509 15.72 -5.15 -23.74
C GLY A 509 16.21 -4.78 -22.34
N PHE A 510 16.61 -3.53 -22.10
CA PHE A 510 16.86 -3.11 -20.71
C PHE A 510 16.40 -1.70 -20.39
N ASN A 511 16.03 -1.48 -19.13
CA ASN A 511 15.53 -0.22 -18.62
C ASN A 511 16.15 0.11 -17.25
N ILE A 512 16.77 1.27 -17.12
CA ILE A 512 17.21 1.85 -15.85
C ILE A 512 16.44 3.15 -15.66
N ILE A 513 15.55 3.21 -14.67
CA ILE A 513 14.57 4.30 -14.55
C ILE A 513 14.53 4.83 -13.11
N GLY A 514 14.70 6.13 -12.92
CA GLY A 514 14.57 6.72 -11.58
C GLY A 514 15.61 6.19 -10.59
N VAL A 515 16.79 5.81 -11.08
CA VAL A 515 17.87 5.27 -10.24
C VAL A 515 18.82 6.39 -9.84
N THR A 516 19.19 6.40 -8.56
CA THR A 516 20.23 7.29 -8.01
C THR A 516 21.51 6.49 -7.74
N GLY A 517 22.62 6.87 -8.38
CA GLY A 517 23.94 6.27 -8.16
C GLY A 517 24.96 7.30 -7.68
N LEU A 518 25.39 7.22 -6.42
CA LEU A 518 26.24 8.23 -5.79
C LEU A 518 27.54 7.63 -5.24
N HIS A 519 28.60 8.44 -5.24
CA HIS A 519 29.91 8.06 -4.71
C HIS A 519 30.48 6.80 -5.35
N CYS A 520 30.35 6.72 -6.68
CA CYS A 520 30.85 5.64 -7.51
C CYS A 520 31.85 6.15 -8.55
N ASN A 521 32.80 5.33 -8.99
CA ASN A 521 33.67 5.70 -10.12
C ASN A 521 32.84 5.76 -11.39
N GLU A 522 31.91 4.83 -11.56
CA GLU A 522 31.01 4.74 -12.70
C GLU A 522 29.55 4.51 -12.27
N PHE A 523 28.60 5.22 -12.90
CA PHE A 523 27.18 4.98 -12.63
C PHE A 523 26.71 3.70 -13.32
N VAL A 524 26.85 3.64 -14.65
CA VAL A 524 26.38 2.53 -15.47
C VAL A 524 27.48 2.08 -16.42
N ARG A 525 27.89 0.81 -16.30
CA ARG A 525 28.86 0.16 -17.19
C ARG A 525 28.17 -0.96 -17.97
N VAL A 526 28.18 -0.89 -19.29
CA VAL A 526 27.53 -1.88 -20.17
C VAL A 526 28.52 -2.35 -21.23
N TRP A 527 29.11 -3.52 -21.02
CA TRP A 527 30.19 -4.07 -21.86
C TRP A 527 29.88 -5.47 -22.40
N ALA A 528 30.27 -5.73 -23.64
CA ALA A 528 30.30 -7.07 -24.18
C ALA A 528 31.46 -7.88 -23.57
N ASN A 529 31.25 -9.18 -23.33
CA ASN A 529 32.28 -10.07 -22.75
C ASN A 529 33.42 -10.42 -23.73
N SER A 530 33.34 -10.02 -25.00
CA SER A 530 34.38 -10.28 -25.99
C SER A 530 34.52 -9.08 -26.92
N SER A 531 35.76 -8.71 -27.23
CA SER A 531 36.17 -7.71 -28.22
C SER A 531 35.81 -8.07 -29.68
N GLY A 532 34.82 -8.92 -29.88
CA GLY A 532 34.34 -9.41 -31.16
C GLY A 532 32.86 -9.09 -31.29
N THR A 533 32.53 -8.45 -32.41
CA THR A 533 31.22 -7.99 -32.88
C THR A 533 30.04 -8.72 -32.23
N VAL A 534 29.44 -8.12 -31.20
CA VAL A 534 28.15 -8.60 -30.71
C VAL A 534 27.13 -8.31 -31.80
N GLY A 535 26.30 -9.31 -32.13
CA GLY A 535 25.39 -9.25 -33.27
C GLY A 535 24.56 -7.96 -33.30
N THR A 536 24.45 -7.38 -34.49
CA THR A 536 23.76 -6.12 -34.82
C THR A 536 22.23 -6.17 -34.65
N GLY A 537 21.69 -7.10 -33.87
CA GLY A 537 20.25 -7.34 -33.72
C GLY A 537 19.69 -6.87 -32.39
N GLY A 538 18.84 -5.84 -32.41
CA GLY A 538 17.73 -5.69 -31.46
C GLY A 538 17.99 -5.15 -30.05
N VAL A 539 19.09 -4.45 -29.79
CA VAL A 539 19.40 -3.99 -28.42
C VAL A 539 18.75 -2.64 -28.10
N ALA A 540 17.44 -2.57 -27.84
CA ALA A 540 16.84 -1.33 -27.34
C ALA A 540 17.08 -1.17 -25.83
N GLY A 541 17.74 -0.07 -25.43
CA GLY A 541 18.09 0.22 -24.04
C GLY A 541 17.72 1.63 -23.60
N TYR A 542 17.23 1.78 -22.37
CA TYR A 542 16.82 3.07 -21.81
C TYR A 542 17.49 3.37 -20.47
N ILE A 543 18.02 4.58 -20.31
CA ILE A 543 18.46 5.15 -19.03
C ILE A 543 17.72 6.48 -18.84
N VAL A 544 16.77 6.52 -17.90
CA VAL A 544 15.75 7.58 -17.85
C VAL A 544 15.57 8.13 -16.43
N ASN A 545 15.47 9.45 -16.30
CA ASN A 545 15.19 10.13 -15.03
C ASN A 545 16.13 9.70 -13.89
N CYS A 546 17.37 9.37 -14.20
CA CYS A 546 18.36 8.94 -13.22
C CYS A 546 19.16 10.13 -12.69
N HIS A 547 19.76 9.93 -11.53
CA HIS A 547 20.64 10.90 -10.87
C HIS A 547 21.98 10.23 -10.57
N SER A 548 23.10 10.81 -10.99
CA SER A 548 24.40 10.21 -10.69
C SER A 548 25.46 11.23 -10.29
N GLY A 549 26.26 10.85 -9.30
CA GLY A 549 27.46 11.56 -8.85
C GLY A 549 28.67 10.64 -8.91
N ASN A 550 29.57 10.90 -9.85
CA ASN A 550 30.65 9.95 -10.18
C ASN A 550 32.03 10.58 -10.22
N VAL A 551 33.06 9.80 -9.88
CA VAL A 551 34.45 10.28 -9.86
C VAL A 551 35.13 10.18 -11.23
N ARG A 552 34.79 9.17 -12.06
CA ARG A 552 35.51 8.87 -13.30
C ARG A 552 34.64 8.88 -14.55
N ARG A 553 33.53 8.14 -14.56
CA ARG A 553 32.56 8.17 -15.68
C ARG A 553 31.13 8.19 -15.15
N GLY A 554 30.19 8.77 -15.89
CA GLY A 554 28.77 8.51 -15.65
C GLY A 554 28.37 7.19 -16.30
N ILE A 555 28.23 7.21 -17.62
CA ILE A 555 27.73 6.09 -18.42
C ILE A 555 28.86 5.59 -19.34
N ASP A 556 29.23 4.32 -19.28
CA ASP A 556 30.24 3.67 -20.14
C ASP A 556 29.57 2.54 -20.95
N ILE A 557 29.40 2.75 -22.25
CA ILE A 557 28.75 1.81 -23.17
C ILE A 557 29.77 1.36 -24.21
N ARG A 558 29.96 0.04 -24.32
CA ARG A 558 30.86 -0.55 -25.32
C ARG A 558 30.25 -1.74 -26.02
N ASP A 559 30.35 -1.75 -27.34
CA ASP A 559 29.92 -2.86 -28.20
C ASP A 559 28.41 -3.14 -28.15
N PHE A 560 27.60 -2.14 -27.78
CA PHE A 560 26.14 -2.23 -27.85
C PHE A 560 25.51 -1.05 -28.57
N HIS A 561 24.34 -1.27 -29.17
CA HIS A 561 23.69 -0.33 -30.08
C HIS A 561 22.33 0.13 -29.51
N GLN A 562 21.76 1.20 -30.04
CA GLN A 562 20.37 1.64 -29.81
C GLN A 562 20.00 2.00 -28.35
N PHE A 563 20.82 2.84 -27.72
CA PHE A 563 20.58 3.35 -26.36
C PHE A 563 19.93 4.74 -26.40
N VAL A 564 18.99 4.97 -25.49
CA VAL A 564 18.38 6.27 -25.24
C VAL A 564 18.64 6.68 -23.79
N ILE A 565 19.34 7.79 -23.62
CA ILE A 565 19.70 8.41 -22.35
C ILE A 565 18.88 9.70 -22.24
N LEU A 566 17.84 9.68 -21.39
CA LEU A 566 16.79 10.68 -21.36
C LEU A 566 16.60 11.30 -19.97
N ASN A 567 16.60 12.64 -19.88
CA ASN A 567 16.20 13.39 -18.68
C ASN A 567 16.99 13.02 -17.42
N ASN A 568 18.28 12.70 -17.55
CA ASN A 568 19.13 12.36 -16.43
C ASN A 568 19.86 13.59 -15.89
N ILE A 569 20.17 13.57 -14.59
CA ILE A 569 21.09 14.49 -13.94
C ILE A 569 22.40 13.74 -13.72
N LEU A 570 23.45 14.11 -14.46
CA LEU A 570 24.76 13.50 -14.38
C LEU A 570 25.74 14.57 -13.89
N TYR A 571 26.32 14.38 -12.72
CA TYR A 571 27.34 15.29 -12.21
C TYR A 571 28.61 14.56 -11.80
N GLN A 572 29.69 15.32 -11.80
CA GLN A 572 30.97 14.86 -11.33
C GLN A 572 31.09 15.04 -9.82
N ASP A 573 31.48 13.97 -9.14
CA ASP A 573 31.71 13.92 -7.70
C ASP A 573 33.22 13.63 -7.51
N GLY A 574 34.05 14.68 -7.51
CA GLY A 574 35.51 14.58 -7.39
C GLY A 574 36.29 15.37 -8.45
N ASP A 575 37.62 15.20 -8.49
CA ASP A 575 38.53 16.06 -9.27
C ASP A 575 39.27 15.35 -10.42
N ASP A 576 38.80 14.17 -10.87
CA ASP A 576 39.44 13.48 -12.01
C ASP A 576 39.42 14.37 -13.27
N ILE A 577 40.60 14.55 -13.84
CA ILE A 577 40.82 15.35 -15.05
C ILE A 577 40.44 14.58 -16.32
N ALA A 578 40.38 13.26 -16.28
CA ALA A 578 40.01 12.38 -17.39
C ALA A 578 38.57 11.85 -17.25
N PHE A 579 37.65 12.73 -16.82
CA PHE A 579 36.26 12.40 -16.56
C PHE A 579 35.38 12.43 -17.82
N TYR A 580 34.37 11.55 -17.83
CA TYR A 580 33.34 11.52 -18.87
C TYR A 580 31.93 11.34 -18.30
N HIS A 581 30.97 12.24 -18.54
CA HIS A 581 29.56 11.92 -18.19
C HIS A 581 29.04 10.74 -19.01
N ALA A 582 29.47 10.63 -20.27
CA ALA A 582 29.24 9.49 -21.13
C ALA A 582 30.47 9.15 -21.97
N TYR A 583 30.85 7.88 -21.96
CA TYR A 583 31.89 7.30 -22.81
C TYR A 583 31.31 6.17 -23.65
N ILE A 584 31.47 6.27 -24.97
CA ILE A 584 30.82 5.38 -25.95
C ILE A 584 31.88 4.85 -26.91
N GLU A 585 31.91 3.53 -27.12
CA GLU A 585 32.90 2.89 -27.97
C GLU A 585 32.30 1.70 -28.75
N ARG A 586 32.58 1.62 -30.06
CA ARG A 586 32.08 0.55 -30.96
C ARG A 586 30.56 0.38 -30.89
N SER A 587 29.85 1.49 -30.75
CA SER A 587 28.40 1.54 -30.49
C SER A 587 27.68 2.39 -31.52
N THR A 588 26.42 2.08 -31.83
CA THR A 588 25.66 2.83 -32.85
C THR A 588 24.28 3.23 -32.38
N ALA A 589 23.71 4.30 -32.97
CA ALA A 589 22.38 4.80 -32.67
C ALA A 589 22.18 5.17 -31.18
N ILE A 590 23.11 5.94 -30.62
CA ILE A 590 23.08 6.38 -29.22
C ILE A 590 22.47 7.78 -29.16
N ARG A 591 21.49 7.98 -28.26
CA ARG A 591 20.77 9.26 -28.13
C ARG A 591 20.86 9.82 -26.71
N PHE A 592 21.20 11.10 -26.60
CA PHE A 592 21.15 11.89 -25.36
C PHE A 592 20.13 13.01 -25.53
N ILE A 593 19.07 12.97 -24.74
CA ILE A 593 17.95 13.92 -24.85
C ILE A 593 17.61 14.49 -23.46
N GLY A 594 17.50 15.81 -23.33
CA GLY A 594 16.95 16.43 -22.11
C GLY A 594 17.79 16.27 -20.85
N ASN A 595 19.07 15.89 -20.95
CA ASN A 595 19.92 15.63 -19.79
C ASN A 595 20.55 16.92 -19.24
N HIS A 596 20.81 16.94 -17.94
CA HIS A 596 21.64 17.93 -17.28
C HIS A 596 22.99 17.28 -16.94
N MET A 597 24.06 17.76 -17.56
CA MET A 597 25.43 17.32 -17.32
C MET A 597 26.22 18.47 -16.68
N ASN A 598 26.75 18.24 -15.47
CA ASN A 598 27.52 19.23 -14.72
C ASN A 598 28.88 18.66 -14.33
N GLY A 599 29.96 19.18 -14.91
CA GLY A 599 31.34 18.84 -14.57
C GLY A 599 32.03 19.90 -13.73
N ASN A 600 33.24 19.59 -13.25
CA ASN A 600 34.16 20.57 -12.69
C ASN A 600 35.10 21.12 -13.79
N ASP A 601 35.34 22.43 -13.84
CA ASP A 601 36.10 23.17 -14.87
C ASP A 601 37.59 22.82 -15.02
N ASN A 602 38.03 21.70 -14.45
CA ASN A 602 39.41 21.24 -14.55
C ASN A 602 39.70 20.72 -15.98
N ALA A 603 40.92 20.98 -16.47
CA ALA A 603 41.32 20.74 -17.85
C ALA A 603 41.26 19.24 -18.26
N ASN A 604 40.84 18.98 -19.51
CA ASN A 604 40.88 17.71 -20.27
C ASN A 604 39.69 16.72 -20.17
N GLY A 605 38.60 17.06 -19.47
CA GLY A 605 37.38 16.25 -19.46
C GLY A 605 36.44 16.51 -20.65
N THR A 606 35.62 15.51 -21.00
CA THR A 606 34.59 15.61 -22.04
C THR A 606 33.24 15.15 -21.47
N ASN A 607 32.16 15.92 -21.64
CA ASN A 607 30.85 15.46 -21.15
C ASN A 607 30.39 14.21 -21.93
N ILE A 608 30.25 14.32 -23.26
CA ILE A 608 29.86 13.19 -24.13
C ILE A 608 31.01 12.85 -25.07
N HIS A 609 31.61 11.67 -24.90
CA HIS A 609 32.74 11.18 -25.70
C HIS A 609 32.35 9.93 -26.49
N MET A 610 32.37 10.03 -27.81
CA MET A 610 32.22 8.90 -28.72
C MET A 610 33.55 8.58 -29.39
N GLN A 611 34.16 7.45 -29.01
CA GLN A 611 35.46 7.01 -29.50
C GLN A 611 35.39 6.30 -30.86
N SER A 612 34.33 5.54 -31.11
CA SER A 612 34.09 4.83 -32.38
C SER A 612 32.62 4.40 -32.48
N GLY A 613 32.07 4.30 -33.69
CA GLY A 613 30.67 3.91 -33.92
C GLY A 613 29.97 4.69 -35.03
N SER A 614 28.64 4.82 -34.96
CA SER A 614 27.84 5.66 -35.86
C SER A 614 26.52 6.16 -35.26
N PHE A 615 26.01 7.28 -35.76
CA PHE A 615 24.70 7.84 -35.38
C PHE A 615 24.59 8.22 -33.89
N LEU A 616 25.48 9.10 -33.42
CA LEU A 616 25.27 9.80 -32.16
C LEU A 616 24.27 10.94 -32.35
N GLN A 617 23.27 11.01 -31.50
CA GLN A 617 22.32 12.11 -31.42
C GLN A 617 22.40 12.75 -30.04
N VAL A 618 22.60 14.06 -29.99
CA VAL A 618 22.64 14.86 -28.75
C VAL A 618 21.70 16.05 -28.93
N SER A 619 20.57 16.05 -28.23
CA SER A 619 19.62 17.17 -28.31
C SER A 619 19.02 17.61 -26.99
N ASP A 620 18.73 18.91 -26.89
CA ASP A 620 17.97 19.50 -25.78
C ASP A 620 18.62 19.27 -24.41
N ASN A 621 19.95 19.15 -24.35
CA ASN A 621 20.70 18.95 -23.12
C ASN A 621 21.24 20.29 -22.57
N PHE A 622 21.39 20.36 -21.25
CA PHE A 622 22.17 21.37 -20.56
C PHE A 622 23.54 20.76 -20.19
N ILE A 623 24.62 21.26 -20.80
CA ILE A 623 25.97 20.69 -20.70
C ILE A 623 26.94 21.76 -20.21
N TRP A 624 27.37 21.63 -18.96
CA TRP A 624 28.17 22.64 -18.27
C TRP A 624 29.41 22.04 -17.59
N GLY A 625 30.46 22.86 -17.44
CA GLY A 625 31.53 22.61 -16.49
C GLY A 625 32.70 21.79 -17.03
N ARG A 626 32.93 21.75 -18.35
CA ARG A 626 34.07 21.04 -18.98
C ARG A 626 34.52 21.68 -20.30
N PHE A 627 35.80 21.46 -20.64
CA PHE A 627 36.43 21.97 -21.86
C PHE A 627 35.75 21.49 -23.15
N THR A 628 35.27 20.24 -23.18
CA THR A 628 34.57 19.68 -24.35
C THR A 628 33.17 19.20 -23.98
N SER A 629 32.16 19.79 -24.60
CA SER A 629 30.76 19.40 -24.42
C SER A 629 30.46 18.09 -25.13
N VAL A 630 30.82 18.01 -26.43
CA VAL A 630 30.61 16.81 -27.23
C VAL A 630 31.85 16.57 -28.10
N TYR A 631 32.36 15.35 -28.04
CA TYR A 631 33.44 14.86 -28.89
C TYR A 631 33.02 13.59 -29.61
N ALA A 632 33.10 13.60 -30.93
CA ALA A 632 33.01 12.41 -31.77
C ALA A 632 34.33 12.25 -32.54
N ALA A 633 35.03 11.14 -32.31
CA ALA A 633 36.33 10.87 -32.90
C ALA A 633 36.25 10.73 -34.43
N PRO A 634 37.34 11.01 -35.18
CA PRO A 634 37.36 10.75 -36.61
C PRO A 634 37.00 9.29 -36.95
N GLY A 635 36.07 9.09 -37.89
CA GLY A 635 35.56 7.77 -38.27
C GLY A 635 34.30 7.33 -37.52
N THR A 636 33.73 8.14 -36.61
CA THR A 636 32.47 7.80 -35.90
C THR A 636 31.21 7.98 -36.74
N GLY A 637 31.31 8.20 -38.05
CA GLY A 637 30.15 8.44 -38.92
C GLY A 637 29.39 9.73 -38.55
N ALA A 638 28.33 10.03 -39.32
CA ALA A 638 27.57 11.26 -39.14
C ALA A 638 26.88 11.29 -37.76
N SER A 639 27.11 12.38 -37.02
CA SER A 639 26.48 12.68 -35.73
C SER A 639 25.55 13.91 -35.85
N ILE A 640 24.56 14.01 -34.97
CA ILE A 640 23.61 15.14 -34.91
C ILE A 640 23.67 15.74 -33.52
N VAL A 641 24.10 17.00 -33.41
CA VAL A 641 24.14 17.77 -32.16
C VAL A 641 23.33 19.04 -32.32
N THR A 642 22.17 19.12 -31.66
CA THR A 642 21.20 20.21 -31.88
C THR A 642 20.47 20.68 -30.63
N GLY A 643 20.21 21.98 -30.50
CA GLY A 643 19.33 22.50 -29.43
C GLY A 643 19.90 22.37 -28.02
N ASN A 644 21.22 22.23 -27.86
CA ASN A 644 21.86 22.09 -26.55
C ASN A 644 22.36 23.46 -26.04
N PHE A 645 22.44 23.58 -24.72
CA PHE A 645 23.18 24.65 -24.03
C PHE A 645 24.54 24.09 -23.63
N CYS A 646 25.64 24.66 -24.15
CA CYS A 646 26.97 24.06 -24.07
C CYS A 646 28.03 25.09 -23.66
N ASP A 647 28.76 24.82 -22.59
CA ASP A 647 29.87 25.68 -22.12
C ASP A 647 31.21 25.31 -22.82
N GLY A 648 31.43 24.01 -23.02
CA GLY A 648 32.60 23.48 -23.72
C GLY A 648 32.45 23.39 -25.24
N SER A 649 33.57 23.14 -25.93
CA SER A 649 33.61 22.98 -27.39
C SER A 649 32.82 21.77 -27.89
N ILE A 650 32.33 21.85 -29.14
CA ILE A 650 31.75 20.71 -29.86
C ILE A 650 32.70 20.34 -31.02
N SER A 651 33.18 19.10 -31.03
CA SER A 651 34.09 18.56 -32.07
C SER A 651 33.48 17.30 -32.67
N LEU A 652 33.15 17.34 -33.96
CA LEU A 652 32.46 16.25 -34.66
C LEU A 652 33.21 15.83 -35.92
N ASP A 653 32.98 14.59 -36.35
CA ASP A 653 33.50 14.07 -37.62
C ASP A 653 32.81 14.74 -38.83
N THR A 654 33.48 14.69 -39.98
CA THR A 654 33.00 15.23 -41.25
C THR A 654 31.63 14.65 -41.65
N GLY A 655 30.72 15.51 -42.13
CA GLY A 655 29.33 15.13 -42.47
C GLY A 655 28.36 15.14 -41.29
N SER A 656 28.79 15.53 -40.09
CA SER A 656 27.92 15.74 -38.92
C SER A 656 27.15 17.06 -38.98
N VAL A 657 26.00 17.11 -38.30
CA VAL A 657 25.19 18.32 -38.13
C VAL A 657 25.44 18.91 -36.75
N ASN A 658 25.86 20.18 -36.71
CA ASN A 658 25.94 21.00 -35.51
C ASN A 658 25.08 22.25 -35.73
N ALA A 659 23.92 22.34 -35.06
CA ALA A 659 22.95 23.41 -35.31
C ALA A 659 22.27 23.86 -34.02
N ASN A 660 21.89 25.13 -33.92
CA ASN A 660 21.05 25.66 -32.82
C ASN A 660 21.57 25.36 -31.41
N ASN A 661 22.89 25.24 -31.22
CA ASN A 661 23.49 25.11 -29.90
C ASN A 661 23.86 26.50 -29.38
N VAL A 662 23.53 26.77 -28.12
CA VAL A 662 23.78 28.06 -27.46
C VAL A 662 25.07 27.94 -26.64
N PRO A 663 26.11 28.75 -26.91
CA PRO A 663 27.27 28.84 -26.04
C PRO A 663 26.88 29.54 -24.73
N VAL A 664 27.50 29.13 -23.61
CA VAL A 664 27.36 29.80 -22.31
C VAL A 664 28.14 31.11 -22.26
#